data_AF-A0A956NUK0-F1
#
_entry.id   AF-A0A956NUK0-F1
#
_cell.length_a   1.000
_cell.length_b   1.000
_cell.length_c   1.000
_cell.angle_alpha   90.00
_cell.angle_beta   90.00
_cell.angle_gamma   90.00
#
_symmetry.space_group_name_H-M   'P 1'
#
loop_
_entity.id
_entity.type
_entity.pdbx_description
1 polymer ?
#
loop_
_entity_poly.entity_id
_entity_poly.type
_entity_poly.pdbx_seq_one_letter_code
_entity_poly.pdbx_strand_id
1 'polypeptide(L)'
;MALLTGGSAFLPVAAQGRCAPAPTALVLSGGGAKGLAHVGVLRALERAGIRPDLIVGSSMGSVVGALAASGYSAASIDSIARTLPLAEVFRTHEPRGPAAWGSRLPLLLWEEGEQGFAIQGASVEQRAIGGMLGEVLLRGNLLARGDFDRLPIPLRVVATNLADRGITPFASGDLARAVRASIAIPLVFTPQRIGDSVYADGGLSANIPVEVARRAGARRVIVSDVTELPSDTLNLESPFVVADRLLNWLFRQPDAELDATDLMIRSPIGAFRALDFSPGAIDALIALGERTADSALAAWRCRPEGAATTPPLGRLPAVVRVVDGPSADRAAVLQVRRALGLERTAPVDVALLGRRLARLADRELFKEVWLNPTGRGDTVLLQPTLTRLPRRVGGIGLSYDAELGGRLWAGVLDRHLPLLGTEASGVLTLNRFASSLEVTARRETRLGQSPFTPIARIDLRDTDMRRFGLDGLELPATQVLTARSEVGLERQLALGFRLSLLAAHESWRERDLVDERRLTRSTVGGAIHLQRLGLDREELANVEVRVTEAYSRAAAVIRFNGAFGGFRLEPRVRLGVGHDLPANMVFTLGGADGFPGLHLGERPGDNEALVSLTLTRPLIGPIRLRIGGAWGRTAFGETSFLTPNGDVRPDRILPGAYTAGRWFGPEGWLVGARVGVGSDTPIGPVRLEYGVNDAGRKVVFLRVGRW
;
A
#
# COMPACT_ATOMS: atom_id res chain seq x y z
N MET A 1 12.80 -89.32 3.43
CA MET A 1 11.86 -88.78 2.43
C MET A 1 11.25 -87.53 3.05
N ALA A 2 11.44 -86.38 2.40
CA ALA A 2 11.22 -85.04 2.94
C ALA A 2 9.76 -84.72 3.27
N LEU A 3 9.53 -83.80 4.21
CA LEU A 3 8.62 -82.66 4.02
C LEU A 3 8.92 -81.58 5.08
N LEU A 4 9.34 -80.41 4.58
CA LEU A 4 9.58 -79.16 5.28
C LEU A 4 8.24 -78.53 5.68
N THR A 5 8.06 -78.21 6.97
CA THR A 5 7.02 -77.28 7.43
C THR A 5 7.66 -75.94 7.77
N GLY A 6 7.55 -74.99 6.84
CA GLY A 6 7.94 -73.60 7.06
C GLY A 6 6.88 -72.86 7.86
N GLY A 7 7.16 -72.59 9.13
CA GLY A 7 6.40 -71.64 9.94
C GLY A 7 6.83 -70.22 9.61
N SER A 8 5.97 -69.46 8.92
CA SER A 8 6.12 -68.02 8.76
C SER A 8 5.83 -67.34 10.10
N ALA A 9 6.90 -66.99 10.82
CA ALA A 9 6.80 -66.07 11.95
C ALA A 9 6.41 -64.68 11.40
N PHE A 10 5.19 -64.26 11.69
CA PHE A 10 4.78 -62.86 11.60
C PHE A 10 5.71 -62.04 12.50
N LEU A 11 6.62 -61.26 11.90
CA LEU A 11 7.29 -60.19 12.60
C LEU A 11 6.22 -59.16 13.01
N PRO A 12 6.11 -58.80 14.29
CA PRO A 12 5.20 -57.74 14.69
C PRO A 12 5.67 -56.44 14.03
N VAL A 13 4.70 -55.62 13.61
CA VAL A 13 4.91 -54.22 13.22
C VAL A 13 5.63 -53.52 14.39
N ALA A 14 6.96 -53.44 14.29
CA ALA A 14 7.79 -52.91 15.35
C ALA A 14 7.46 -51.44 15.57
N ALA A 15 7.30 -51.11 16.84
CA ALA A 15 6.98 -49.81 17.41
C ALA A 15 7.56 -48.61 16.66
N GLN A 16 6.76 -47.56 16.50
CA GLN A 16 7.21 -46.20 16.20
C GLN A 16 8.39 -45.87 17.14
N GLY A 17 9.60 -45.80 16.60
CA GLY A 17 10.85 -45.67 17.35
C GLY A 17 10.96 -44.31 18.02
N ARG A 18 10.44 -44.21 19.25
CA ARG A 18 10.45 -43.00 20.08
C ARG A 18 11.88 -42.59 20.39
N CYS A 19 12.17 -41.31 20.23
CA CYS A 19 13.48 -40.74 20.55
C CYS A 19 13.48 -40.05 21.91
N ALA A 20 14.66 -39.97 22.54
CA ALA A 20 14.85 -39.23 23.78
C ALA A 20 14.42 -37.74 23.61
N PRO A 21 13.93 -37.10 24.70
CA PRO A 21 13.71 -35.66 24.73
C PRO A 21 15.01 -34.92 24.39
N ALA A 22 14.94 -33.99 23.45
CA ALA A 22 16.08 -33.25 22.96
C ALA A 22 15.64 -31.84 22.54
N PRO A 23 16.46 -30.79 22.78
CA PRO A 23 16.15 -29.44 22.32
C PRO A 23 15.86 -29.44 20.81
N THR A 24 14.64 -29.09 20.46
CA THR A 24 14.11 -29.18 19.10
C THR A 24 13.90 -27.78 18.54
N ALA A 25 14.56 -27.44 17.44
CA ALA A 25 14.35 -26.17 16.75
C ALA A 25 13.42 -26.31 15.54
N LEU A 26 12.58 -25.32 15.31
CA LEU A 26 11.85 -25.13 14.06
C LEU A 26 12.64 -24.16 13.17
N VAL A 27 13.08 -24.64 12.01
CA VAL A 27 13.85 -23.88 11.02
C VAL A 27 12.91 -23.53 9.87
N LEU A 28 12.73 -22.23 9.61
CA LEU A 28 11.84 -21.71 8.58
C LEU A 28 12.66 -21.03 7.49
N SER A 29 12.58 -21.55 6.27
CA SER A 29 13.36 -21.02 5.15
C SER A 29 12.84 -19.68 4.62
N GLY A 30 13.63 -19.01 3.78
CA GLY A 30 13.14 -17.93 2.95
C GLY A 30 12.39 -18.43 1.71
N GLY A 31 11.63 -17.53 1.07
CA GLY A 31 10.83 -17.85 -0.13
C GLY A 31 9.85 -16.78 -0.59
N GLY A 32 9.89 -15.55 -0.02
CA GLY A 32 8.88 -14.53 -0.30
C GLY A 32 7.46 -15.03 0.05
N ALA A 33 6.48 -14.79 -0.82
CA ALA A 33 5.10 -15.24 -0.65
C ALA A 33 4.97 -16.74 -0.36
N LYS A 34 5.85 -17.57 -0.93
CA LYS A 34 5.91 -19.02 -0.69
C LYS A 34 6.02 -19.39 0.80
N GLY A 35 6.64 -18.53 1.60
CA GLY A 35 6.76 -18.71 3.05
C GLY A 35 5.42 -18.70 3.79
N LEU A 36 4.31 -18.35 3.15
CA LEU A 36 2.98 -18.54 3.74
C LEU A 36 2.65 -20.02 3.97
N ALA A 37 3.30 -20.96 3.27
CA ALA A 37 3.19 -22.38 3.57
C ALA A 37 3.67 -22.72 5.01
N HIS A 38 4.59 -21.95 5.59
CA HIS A 38 5.01 -22.12 6.98
C HIS A 38 3.85 -21.97 7.96
N VAL A 39 2.82 -21.16 7.65
CA VAL A 39 1.62 -21.02 8.48
C VAL A 39 0.84 -22.34 8.54
N GLY A 40 0.74 -23.04 7.41
CA GLY A 40 0.16 -24.39 7.36
C GLY A 40 1.00 -25.42 8.13
N VAL A 41 2.32 -25.34 8.03
CA VAL A 41 3.23 -26.20 8.82
C VAL A 41 3.07 -25.96 10.32
N LEU A 42 3.02 -24.70 10.76
CA LEU A 42 2.76 -24.34 12.15
C LEU A 42 1.43 -24.91 12.64
N ARG A 43 0.37 -24.83 11.82
CA ARG A 43 -0.94 -25.38 12.16
C ARG A 43 -0.89 -26.89 12.38
N ALA A 44 -0.19 -27.62 11.51
CA ALA A 44 0.00 -29.05 11.65
C ALA A 44 0.80 -29.41 12.93
N LEU A 45 1.87 -28.66 13.23
CA LEU A 45 2.66 -28.82 14.45
C LEU A 45 1.83 -28.55 15.72
N GLU A 46 1.05 -27.45 15.73
CA GLU A 46 0.12 -27.11 16.81
C GLU A 46 -0.91 -28.23 17.05
N ARG A 47 -1.52 -28.75 15.99
CA ARG A 47 -2.50 -29.85 16.05
C ARG A 47 -1.86 -31.16 16.55
N ALA A 48 -0.60 -31.36 16.20
CA ALA A 48 0.21 -32.49 16.67
C ALA A 48 0.75 -32.30 18.10
N GLY A 49 0.50 -31.16 18.75
CA GLY A 49 1.03 -30.85 20.07
C GLY A 49 2.57 -30.72 20.11
N ILE A 50 3.20 -30.50 18.95
CA ILE A 50 4.65 -30.35 18.83
C ILE A 50 5.00 -28.88 19.03
N ARG A 51 5.77 -28.60 20.08
CA ARG A 51 6.29 -27.26 20.38
C ARG A 51 7.81 -27.24 20.18
N PRO A 52 8.34 -26.34 19.34
CA PRO A 52 9.79 -26.15 19.27
C PRO A 52 10.29 -25.35 20.49
N ASP A 53 11.51 -25.67 20.91
CA ASP A 53 12.27 -24.96 21.95
C ASP A 53 12.97 -23.70 21.42
N LEU A 54 13.14 -23.62 20.09
CA LEU A 54 13.78 -22.52 19.39
C LEU A 54 13.15 -22.37 18.00
N ILE A 55 12.96 -21.14 17.54
CA ILE A 55 12.63 -20.85 16.14
C ILE A 55 13.83 -20.15 15.49
N VAL A 56 14.20 -20.57 14.29
CA VAL A 56 15.20 -19.89 13.46
C VAL A 56 14.59 -19.61 12.10
N GLY A 57 14.54 -18.35 11.70
CA GLY A 57 13.87 -17.94 10.47
C GLY A 57 14.74 -17.05 9.58
N SER A 58 14.61 -17.24 8.26
CA SER A 58 15.26 -16.43 7.22
C SER A 58 14.21 -15.85 6.27
N SER A 59 14.33 -14.57 5.87
CA SER A 59 13.38 -13.88 5.00
C SER A 59 11.93 -14.04 5.48
N MET A 60 11.00 -14.52 4.66
CA MET A 60 9.61 -14.78 5.07
C MET A 60 9.50 -15.76 6.26
N GLY A 61 10.41 -16.73 6.38
CA GLY A 61 10.50 -17.59 7.56
C GLY A 61 10.79 -16.81 8.84
N SER A 62 11.52 -15.69 8.78
CA SER A 62 11.71 -14.81 9.93
C SER A 62 10.44 -14.04 10.32
N VAL A 63 9.60 -13.66 9.35
CA VAL A 63 8.32 -12.98 9.59
C VAL A 63 7.36 -13.93 10.30
N VAL A 64 7.14 -15.11 9.71
CA VAL A 64 6.26 -16.14 10.29
C VAL A 64 6.80 -16.62 11.63
N GLY A 65 8.12 -16.87 11.70
CA GLY A 65 8.80 -17.29 12.92
C GLY A 65 8.72 -16.28 14.05
N ALA A 66 8.86 -14.98 13.76
CA ALA A 66 8.75 -13.92 14.76
C ALA A 66 7.32 -13.79 15.30
N LEU A 67 6.29 -13.94 14.46
CA LEU A 67 4.90 -13.97 14.90
C LEU A 67 4.63 -15.19 15.80
N ALA A 68 5.05 -16.38 15.37
CA ALA A 68 4.90 -17.61 16.16
C ALA A 68 5.64 -17.53 17.50
N ALA A 69 6.90 -17.07 17.48
CA ALA A 69 7.71 -16.85 18.69
C ALA A 69 7.07 -15.85 19.65
N SER A 70 6.34 -14.85 19.13
CA SER A 70 5.59 -13.85 19.91
C SER A 70 4.28 -14.38 20.53
N GLY A 71 3.95 -15.66 20.31
CA GLY A 71 2.78 -16.33 20.86
C GLY A 71 1.52 -16.24 19.98
N TYR A 72 1.64 -15.82 18.72
CA TYR A 72 0.51 -15.91 17.78
C TYR A 72 0.32 -17.35 17.32
N SER A 73 -0.92 -17.86 17.38
CA SER A 73 -1.27 -19.16 16.82
C SER A 73 -1.25 -19.15 15.30
N ALA A 74 -1.14 -20.30 14.66
CA ALA A 74 -1.21 -20.42 13.20
C ALA A 74 -2.50 -19.81 12.62
N ALA A 75 -3.63 -19.94 13.31
CA ALA A 75 -4.90 -19.28 12.93
C ALA A 75 -4.83 -17.75 13.01
N SER A 76 -4.12 -17.21 14.01
CA SER A 76 -3.92 -15.77 14.15
C SER A 76 -3.01 -15.23 13.03
N ILE A 77 -1.93 -15.97 12.71
CA ILE A 77 -1.01 -15.62 11.63
C ILE A 77 -1.71 -15.66 10.27
N ASP A 78 -2.58 -16.66 10.04
CA ASP A 78 -3.42 -16.75 8.85
C ASP A 78 -4.34 -15.51 8.70
N SER A 79 -5.03 -15.12 9.78
CA SER A 79 -5.86 -13.91 9.80
C SER A 79 -5.05 -12.64 9.51
N ILE A 80 -3.85 -12.51 10.09
CA ILE A 80 -2.94 -11.39 9.81
C ILE A 80 -2.55 -11.39 8.32
N ALA A 81 -2.14 -12.53 7.76
CA ALA A 81 -1.73 -12.63 6.37
C ALA A 81 -2.84 -12.22 5.37
N ARG A 82 -4.10 -12.49 5.71
CA ARG A 82 -5.28 -12.16 4.87
C ARG A 82 -5.75 -10.71 5.00
N THR A 83 -5.47 -10.07 6.13
CA THR A 83 -5.95 -8.71 6.42
C THR A 83 -4.93 -7.64 6.05
N LEU A 84 -3.64 -7.99 6.07
CA LEU A 84 -2.59 -7.09 5.63
C LEU A 84 -2.60 -6.91 4.11
N PRO A 85 -2.35 -5.68 3.62
CA PRO A 85 -2.24 -5.40 2.19
C PRO A 85 -0.86 -5.85 1.65
N LEU A 86 -0.48 -7.12 1.88
CA LEU A 86 0.83 -7.67 1.49
C LEU A 86 1.08 -7.52 -0.01
N ALA A 87 0.06 -7.73 -0.84
CA ALA A 87 0.17 -7.53 -2.29
C ALA A 87 0.48 -6.09 -2.68
N GLU A 88 0.07 -5.10 -1.89
CA GLU A 88 0.32 -3.68 -2.15
C GLU A 88 1.70 -3.27 -1.62
N VAL A 89 2.08 -3.76 -0.44
CA VAL A 89 3.42 -3.52 0.13
C VAL A 89 4.49 -4.16 -0.75
N PHE A 90 4.31 -5.41 -1.18
CA PHE A 90 5.29 -6.10 -2.02
C PHE A 90 5.07 -5.87 -3.53
N ARG A 91 4.16 -4.97 -3.92
CA ARG A 91 4.00 -4.62 -5.33
C ARG A 91 5.24 -3.90 -5.81
N THR A 92 5.99 -4.57 -6.66
CA THR A 92 6.96 -3.91 -7.53
C THR A 92 6.18 -2.95 -8.45
N HIS A 93 6.76 -1.79 -8.78
CA HIS A 93 6.53 -1.04 -10.03
C HIS A 93 5.95 0.39 -10.03
N GLU A 94 5.80 1.11 -8.91
CA GLU A 94 5.49 2.56 -9.01
C GLU A 94 6.27 3.37 -7.95
N PRO A 95 7.22 4.24 -8.34
CA PRO A 95 7.80 5.22 -7.43
C PRO A 95 6.70 6.08 -6.82
N ARG A 96 6.75 6.32 -5.51
CA ARG A 96 5.76 7.14 -4.80
C ARG A 96 6.37 8.50 -4.46
N GLY A 97 5.77 9.56 -5.00
CA GLY A 97 6.14 10.93 -4.67
C GLY A 97 5.57 11.40 -3.33
N PRO A 98 6.01 12.56 -2.82
CA PRO A 98 5.45 13.19 -1.64
C PRO A 98 3.94 13.49 -1.76
N ALA A 99 3.22 13.51 -0.63
CA ALA A 99 1.79 13.83 -0.57
C ALA A 99 1.44 15.21 -1.15
N ALA A 100 2.39 16.13 -1.13
CA ALA A 100 2.22 17.46 -1.70
C ALA A 100 1.97 17.43 -3.22
N TRP A 101 2.33 16.35 -3.92
CA TRP A 101 2.06 16.18 -5.35
C TRP A 101 0.72 15.51 -5.64
N GLY A 102 -0.06 15.16 -4.61
CA GLY A 102 -1.38 14.53 -4.75
C GLY A 102 -1.31 13.08 -5.21
N SER A 103 -2.10 12.73 -6.22
CA SER A 103 -2.19 11.40 -6.83
C SER A 103 -1.17 11.16 -7.97
N ARG A 104 -0.31 12.14 -8.25
CA ARG A 104 0.67 12.08 -9.35
C ARG A 104 1.76 11.07 -9.03
N LEU A 105 1.97 10.11 -9.93
CA LEU A 105 2.99 9.07 -9.79
C LEU A 105 4.23 9.38 -10.63
N PRO A 106 5.41 9.54 -10.00
CA PRO A 106 6.64 9.80 -10.72
C PRO A 106 7.11 8.55 -11.46
N LEU A 107 7.61 8.74 -12.67
CA LEU A 107 8.40 7.75 -13.40
C LEU A 107 9.83 7.70 -12.85
N LEU A 108 10.40 8.87 -12.54
CA LEU A 108 11.71 9.01 -11.90
C LEU A 108 11.57 9.91 -10.69
N LEU A 109 12.22 9.52 -9.58
CA LEU A 109 12.32 10.29 -8.36
C LEU A 109 13.79 10.43 -7.99
N TRP A 110 14.20 11.62 -7.57
CA TRP A 110 15.54 11.89 -7.04
C TRP A 110 15.40 12.49 -5.65
N GLU A 111 16.13 11.91 -4.70
CA GLU A 111 16.11 12.26 -3.29
C GLU A 111 17.49 12.77 -2.88
N GLU A 112 17.53 13.81 -2.06
CA GLU A 112 18.76 14.21 -1.37
C GLU A 112 19.15 13.14 -0.34
N GLY A 113 20.32 12.53 -0.54
CA GLY A 113 20.97 11.60 0.37
C GLY A 113 22.26 12.18 0.97
N GLU A 114 22.96 11.37 1.77
CA GLU A 114 24.19 11.78 2.47
C GLU A 114 25.34 12.17 1.51
N GLN A 115 25.34 11.61 0.29
CA GLN A 115 26.37 11.85 -0.74
C GLN A 115 25.85 12.72 -1.90
N GLY A 116 24.74 13.44 -1.72
CA GLY A 116 24.10 14.25 -2.76
C GLY A 116 22.81 13.61 -3.28
N PHE A 117 22.39 13.95 -4.50
CA PHE A 117 21.13 13.44 -5.06
C PHE A 117 21.29 12.01 -5.58
N ALA A 118 20.44 11.10 -5.10
CA ALA A 118 20.34 9.74 -5.60
C ALA A 118 19.00 9.54 -6.29
N ILE A 119 18.99 8.88 -7.45
CA ILE A 119 17.75 8.39 -8.04
C ILE A 119 17.20 7.32 -7.10
N GLN A 120 15.97 7.48 -6.65
CA GLN A 120 15.31 6.49 -5.81
C GLN A 120 15.29 5.17 -6.60
N GLY A 121 15.95 4.15 -6.07
CA GLY A 121 15.89 2.80 -6.64
C GLY A 121 14.46 2.30 -6.65
N ALA A 122 14.12 1.42 -7.59
CA ALA A 122 12.86 0.70 -7.58
C ALA A 122 12.79 -0.12 -6.28
N SER A 123 12.16 0.41 -5.25
CA SER A 123 12.07 -0.27 -3.96
C SER A 123 10.85 0.23 -3.23
N VAL A 124 10.08 -0.72 -2.74
CA VAL A 124 8.89 -0.54 -1.91
C VAL A 124 9.10 0.58 -0.87
N GLU A 125 8.04 1.35 -0.60
CA GLU A 125 8.04 2.41 0.39
C GLU A 125 8.46 1.87 1.77
N GLN A 126 9.68 2.21 2.19
CA GLN A 126 10.30 1.78 3.45
C GLN A 126 9.41 2.02 4.68
N ARG A 127 8.63 3.09 4.64
CA ARG A 127 7.65 3.47 5.66
C ARG A 127 6.52 2.46 5.77
N ALA A 128 5.97 2.03 4.64
CA ALA A 128 4.83 1.11 4.63
C ALA A 128 5.22 -0.24 5.23
N ILE A 129 6.37 -0.80 4.80
CA ILE A 129 6.87 -2.07 5.34
C ILE A 129 7.30 -1.93 6.81
N GLY A 130 7.99 -0.85 7.18
CA GLY A 130 8.42 -0.60 8.55
C GLY A 130 7.25 -0.38 9.52
N GLY A 131 6.23 0.38 9.09
CA GLY A 131 5.01 0.60 9.85
C GLY A 131 4.21 -0.69 10.05
N MET A 132 4.05 -1.48 8.98
CA MET A 132 3.37 -2.78 9.04
C MET A 132 4.09 -3.74 9.99
N LEU A 133 5.41 -3.93 9.83
CA LEU A 133 6.20 -4.80 10.72
C LEU A 133 6.19 -4.29 12.16
N GLY A 134 6.31 -2.98 12.34
CA GLY A 134 6.23 -2.35 13.66
C GLY A 134 4.89 -2.62 14.35
N GLU A 135 3.78 -2.55 13.62
CA GLU A 135 2.44 -2.85 14.17
C GLU A 135 2.29 -4.33 14.54
N VAL A 136 2.59 -5.25 13.62
CA VAL A 136 2.30 -6.68 13.84
C VAL A 136 3.29 -7.35 14.78
N LEU A 137 4.54 -6.87 14.86
CA LEU A 137 5.56 -7.38 15.76
C LEU A 137 5.66 -6.59 17.07
N LEU A 138 4.84 -5.56 17.28
CA LEU A 138 4.86 -4.75 18.52
C LEU A 138 4.73 -5.63 19.76
N ARG A 139 3.81 -6.60 19.74
CA ARG A 139 3.62 -7.56 20.83
C ARG A 139 4.94 -8.28 21.16
N GLY A 140 5.57 -8.86 20.15
CA GLY A 140 6.85 -9.56 20.27
C GLY A 140 7.95 -8.66 20.80
N ASN A 141 8.04 -7.43 20.26
CA ASN A 141 9.02 -6.44 20.69
C ASN A 141 8.89 -6.11 22.19
N LEU A 142 7.66 -5.96 22.68
CA LEU A 142 7.37 -5.71 24.10
C LEU A 142 7.65 -6.93 24.99
N LEU A 143 7.42 -8.15 24.51
CA LEU A 143 7.72 -9.38 25.25
C LEU A 143 9.22 -9.66 25.33
N ALA A 144 9.93 -9.47 24.22
CA ALA A 144 11.38 -9.65 24.13
C ALA A 144 12.14 -8.68 25.03
N ARG A 145 11.67 -7.42 25.16
CA ARG A 145 12.39 -6.37 25.91
C ARG A 145 13.84 -6.19 25.45
N GLY A 146 14.10 -6.40 24.16
CA GLY A 146 15.42 -6.35 23.56
C GLY A 146 16.18 -7.67 23.54
N ASP A 147 15.59 -8.76 24.05
CA ASP A 147 16.21 -10.08 24.17
C ASP A 147 15.25 -11.15 23.64
N PHE A 148 15.58 -11.76 22.51
CA PHE A 148 14.68 -12.68 21.80
C PHE A 148 14.56 -14.03 22.50
N ASP A 149 15.43 -14.35 23.47
CA ASP A 149 15.30 -15.54 24.31
C ASP A 149 14.17 -15.42 25.34
N ARG A 150 13.61 -14.22 25.53
CA ARG A 150 12.47 -13.97 26.44
C ARG A 150 11.11 -14.12 25.76
N LEU A 151 11.08 -14.31 24.46
CA LEU A 151 9.85 -14.60 23.73
C LEU A 151 9.27 -15.95 24.23
N PRO A 152 7.94 -16.17 24.11
CA PRO A 152 7.31 -17.47 24.40
C PRO A 152 8.05 -18.69 23.81
N ILE A 153 8.67 -18.50 22.64
CA ILE A 153 9.66 -19.42 22.09
C ILE A 153 10.89 -18.57 21.69
N PRO A 154 12.11 -18.88 22.17
CA PRO A 154 13.34 -18.24 21.72
C PRO A 154 13.43 -18.13 20.20
N LEU A 155 13.99 -17.03 19.70
CA LEU A 155 14.05 -16.73 18.27
C LEU A 155 15.45 -16.31 17.82
N ARG A 156 15.85 -16.79 16.64
CA ARG A 156 16.96 -16.21 15.86
C ARG A 156 16.46 -15.75 14.50
N VAL A 157 16.69 -14.48 14.18
CA VAL A 157 16.36 -13.88 12.89
C VAL A 157 17.63 -13.78 12.05
N VAL A 158 17.68 -14.47 10.93
CA VAL A 158 18.87 -14.54 10.08
C VAL A 158 18.87 -13.41 9.07
N ALA A 159 19.92 -12.60 9.05
CA ALA A 159 20.17 -11.62 8.00
C ALA A 159 21.59 -11.80 7.44
N THR A 160 21.83 -11.25 6.25
CA THR A 160 23.14 -11.29 5.61
C THR A 160 23.85 -9.95 5.82
N ASN A 161 25.04 -9.96 6.42
CA ASN A 161 25.87 -8.76 6.49
C ASN A 161 26.48 -8.49 5.10
N LEU A 162 26.27 -7.30 4.55
CA LEU A 162 26.73 -6.96 3.21
C LEU A 162 28.24 -6.68 3.12
N ALA A 163 28.92 -6.44 4.25
CA ALA A 163 30.36 -6.19 4.25
C ALA A 163 31.18 -7.44 3.94
N ASP A 164 30.76 -8.60 4.46
CA ASP A 164 31.49 -9.87 4.41
C ASP A 164 30.65 -11.05 3.88
N ARG A 165 29.38 -10.80 3.51
CA ARG A 165 28.39 -11.82 3.13
C ARG A 165 28.12 -12.86 4.25
N GLY A 166 28.46 -12.53 5.49
CA GLY A 166 28.36 -13.41 6.64
C GLY A 166 26.93 -13.58 7.16
N ILE A 167 26.69 -14.73 7.80
CA ILE A 167 25.43 -15.02 8.51
C ILE A 167 25.38 -14.21 9.80
N THR A 168 24.35 -13.37 9.98
CA THR A 168 24.09 -12.67 11.24
C THR A 168 22.78 -13.17 11.87
N PRO A 169 22.85 -14.01 12.93
CA PRO A 169 21.66 -14.47 13.65
C PRO A 169 21.30 -13.48 14.76
N PHE A 170 20.40 -12.53 14.48
CA PHE A 170 19.91 -11.60 15.49
C PHE A 170 19.19 -12.36 16.61
N ALA A 171 19.64 -12.14 17.85
CA ALA A 171 19.08 -12.68 19.08
C ALA A 171 18.58 -11.57 20.04
N SER A 172 18.76 -10.30 19.67
CA SER A 172 18.48 -9.15 20.53
C SER A 172 18.22 -7.89 19.70
N GLY A 173 17.74 -6.83 20.36
CA GLY A 173 17.43 -5.53 19.78
C GLY A 173 15.94 -5.34 19.45
N ASP A 174 15.65 -4.53 18.43
CA ASP A 174 14.29 -4.34 17.92
C ASP A 174 13.91 -5.50 16.98
N LEU A 175 12.90 -6.28 17.39
CA LEU A 175 12.43 -7.45 16.66
C LEU A 175 11.94 -7.10 15.24
N ALA A 176 11.18 -6.00 15.10
CA ALA A 176 10.65 -5.59 13.81
C ALA A 176 11.78 -5.14 12.87
N ARG A 177 12.80 -4.48 13.41
CA ARG A 177 13.99 -4.07 12.65
C ARG A 177 14.86 -5.25 12.23
N ALA A 178 15.03 -6.26 13.09
CA ALA A 178 15.75 -7.49 12.75
C ALA A 178 15.04 -8.26 11.63
N VAL A 179 13.72 -8.41 11.72
CA VAL A 179 12.90 -9.01 10.65
C VAL A 179 12.98 -8.18 9.37
N ARG A 180 12.90 -6.84 9.46
CA ARG A 180 13.06 -5.94 8.31
C ARG A 180 14.40 -6.17 7.60
N ALA A 181 15.50 -6.33 8.34
CA ALA A 181 16.80 -6.67 7.77
C ALA A 181 16.77 -8.04 7.06
N SER A 182 16.16 -9.05 7.69
CA SER A 182 16.04 -10.40 7.13
C SER A 182 15.23 -10.47 5.84
N ILE A 183 14.28 -9.56 5.61
CA ILE A 183 13.47 -9.47 4.37
C ILE A 183 13.94 -8.39 3.39
N ALA A 184 15.15 -7.86 3.55
CA ALA A 184 15.69 -6.82 2.67
C ALA A 184 16.15 -7.40 1.33
N ILE A 185 15.19 -7.90 0.53
CA ILE A 185 15.42 -8.54 -0.77
C ILE A 185 16.09 -7.53 -1.72
N PRO A 186 17.26 -7.84 -2.30
CA PRO A 186 17.92 -6.97 -3.27
C PRO A 186 16.99 -6.59 -4.43
N LEU A 187 17.08 -5.34 -4.89
CA LEU A 187 16.23 -4.75 -5.94
C LEU A 187 14.74 -4.58 -5.60
N VAL A 188 14.28 -5.06 -4.43
CA VAL A 188 12.89 -4.87 -3.96
C VAL A 188 12.84 -3.96 -2.75
N PHE A 189 13.80 -4.11 -1.83
CA PHE A 189 13.92 -3.31 -0.62
C PHE A 189 15.33 -2.77 -0.47
N THR A 190 15.45 -1.56 0.08
CA THR A 190 16.74 -1.01 0.50
C THR A 190 17.35 -1.89 1.60
N PRO A 191 18.66 -2.19 1.57
CA PRO A 191 19.34 -2.86 2.68
C PRO A 191 19.15 -2.11 4.01
N GLN A 192 18.98 -2.84 5.11
CA GLN A 192 18.72 -2.26 6.43
C GLN A 192 20.04 -1.96 7.15
N ARG A 193 20.28 -0.70 7.51
CA ARG A 193 21.39 -0.34 8.41
C ARG A 193 21.01 -0.59 9.87
N ILE A 194 21.87 -1.29 10.62
CA ILE A 194 21.75 -1.48 12.08
C ILE A 194 23.14 -1.29 12.70
N GLY A 195 23.30 -0.25 13.52
CA GLY A 195 24.62 0.22 13.92
C GLY A 195 25.44 0.65 12.71
N ASP A 196 26.71 0.24 12.66
CA ASP A 196 27.62 0.56 11.56
C ASP A 196 27.52 -0.44 10.38
N SER A 197 26.80 -1.54 10.57
CA SER A 197 26.64 -2.60 9.57
C SER A 197 25.39 -2.42 8.71
N VAL A 198 25.46 -2.92 7.48
CA VAL A 198 24.35 -2.91 6.52
C VAL A 198 23.97 -4.35 6.21
N TYR A 199 22.69 -4.66 6.35
CA TYR A 199 22.15 -6.00 6.23
C TYR A 199 21.20 -6.13 5.05
N ALA A 200 21.28 -7.25 4.35
CA ALA A 200 20.35 -7.66 3.32
C ALA A 200 19.62 -8.95 3.74
N ASP A 201 18.73 -9.42 2.86
CA ASP A 201 17.92 -10.61 3.09
C ASP A 201 18.75 -11.82 3.58
N GLY A 202 18.24 -12.51 4.59
CA GLY A 202 18.93 -13.65 5.22
C GLY A 202 19.17 -14.82 4.27
N GLY A 203 18.33 -14.96 3.25
CA GLY A 203 18.45 -16.04 2.27
C GLY A 203 19.72 -15.98 1.42
N LEU A 204 20.39 -14.82 1.39
CA LEU A 204 21.64 -14.64 0.64
C LEU A 204 22.84 -15.37 1.29
N SER A 205 22.79 -15.58 2.60
CA SER A 205 23.85 -16.25 3.38
C SER A 205 23.37 -17.59 3.95
N ALA A 206 22.13 -17.68 4.44
CA ALA A 206 21.54 -18.91 4.96
C ALA A 206 20.03 -18.93 4.76
N ASN A 207 19.60 -19.45 3.61
CA ASN A 207 18.18 -19.58 3.27
C ASN A 207 17.46 -20.66 4.08
N ILE A 208 18.15 -21.76 4.42
CA ILE A 208 17.67 -22.80 5.35
C ILE A 208 18.65 -22.83 6.54
N PRO A 209 18.43 -22.03 7.60
CA PRO A 209 19.45 -21.77 8.62
C PRO A 209 19.59 -22.89 9.69
N VAL A 210 19.76 -24.15 9.28
CA VAL A 210 19.96 -25.29 10.19
C VAL A 210 21.22 -25.12 11.03
N GLU A 211 22.32 -24.64 10.45
CA GLU A 211 23.57 -24.43 11.17
C GLU A 211 23.41 -23.44 12.34
N VAL A 212 22.62 -22.38 12.14
CA VAL A 212 22.31 -21.41 13.21
C VAL A 212 21.54 -22.09 14.34
N ALA A 213 20.57 -22.96 14.02
CA ALA A 213 19.83 -23.73 15.03
C ALA A 213 20.75 -24.68 15.82
N ARG A 214 21.67 -25.39 15.14
CA ARG A 214 22.65 -26.26 15.78
C ARG A 214 23.59 -25.49 16.71
N ARG A 215 24.16 -24.38 16.24
CA ARG A 215 25.03 -23.50 17.05
C ARG A 215 24.30 -22.90 18.26
N ALA A 216 22.98 -22.70 18.16
CA ALA A 216 22.13 -22.26 19.25
C ALA A 216 21.71 -23.39 20.23
N GLY A 217 22.21 -24.63 20.04
CA GLY A 217 22.03 -25.76 20.96
C GLY A 217 20.94 -26.76 20.57
N ALA A 218 20.33 -26.63 19.38
CA ALA A 218 19.33 -27.59 18.92
C ALA A 218 19.95 -28.94 18.57
N ARG A 219 19.48 -30.01 19.20
CA ARG A 219 19.89 -31.40 18.91
C ARG A 219 18.95 -32.11 17.95
N ARG A 220 17.79 -31.53 17.70
CA ARG A 220 16.83 -31.95 16.67
C ARG A 220 16.35 -30.71 15.92
N VAL A 221 16.16 -30.81 14.60
CA VAL A 221 15.54 -29.75 13.81
C VAL A 221 14.32 -30.27 13.03
N ILE A 222 13.29 -29.43 12.98
CA ILE A 222 12.16 -29.56 12.07
C ILE A 222 12.33 -28.44 11.05
N VAL A 223 12.58 -28.78 9.78
CA VAL A 223 12.79 -27.82 8.70
C VAL A 223 11.50 -27.69 7.91
N SER A 224 11.00 -26.46 7.78
CA SER A 224 10.00 -26.11 6.78
C SER A 224 10.69 -25.44 5.61
N ASP A 225 10.76 -26.16 4.49
CA ASP A 225 11.48 -25.76 3.29
C ASP A 225 10.49 -25.34 2.19
N VAL A 226 10.62 -24.09 1.77
CA VAL A 226 9.86 -23.46 0.68
C VAL A 226 10.77 -22.91 -0.43
N THR A 227 11.97 -23.50 -0.58
CA THR A 227 12.96 -23.06 -1.57
C THR A 227 12.81 -23.70 -2.95
N GLU A 228 11.76 -24.53 -3.15
CA GLU A 228 11.51 -25.20 -4.42
C GLU A 228 11.38 -24.21 -5.60
N LEU A 229 12.12 -24.49 -6.67
CA LEU A 229 12.14 -23.70 -7.89
C LEU A 229 10.91 -24.00 -8.76
N PRO A 230 10.44 -23.02 -9.56
CA PRO A 230 9.47 -23.30 -10.62
C PRO A 230 10.00 -24.32 -11.62
N SER A 231 9.12 -25.19 -12.13
CA SER A 231 9.46 -26.16 -13.17
C SER A 231 10.01 -25.47 -14.43
N ASP A 232 11.02 -26.07 -15.07
CA ASP A 232 11.83 -25.53 -16.17
C ASP A 232 11.08 -25.19 -17.50
N THR A 233 9.75 -25.20 -17.52
CA THR A 233 8.92 -24.84 -18.68
C THR A 233 8.76 -23.33 -18.90
N LEU A 234 9.74 -22.52 -18.46
CA LEU A 234 9.65 -21.05 -18.49
C LEU A 234 10.00 -20.49 -19.88
N ASN A 235 9.16 -19.57 -20.40
CA ASN A 235 9.51 -18.78 -21.58
C ASN A 235 10.60 -17.75 -21.23
N LEU A 236 11.85 -18.04 -21.61
CA LEU A 236 13.03 -17.21 -21.36
C LEU A 236 13.11 -15.96 -22.26
N GLU A 237 12.17 -15.75 -23.18
CA GLU A 237 12.10 -14.53 -24.01
C GLU A 237 11.67 -13.30 -23.19
N SER A 238 11.05 -13.51 -22.01
CA SER A 238 10.63 -12.41 -21.15
C SER A 238 11.78 -11.96 -20.22
N PRO A 239 12.27 -10.72 -20.32
CA PRO A 239 13.33 -10.22 -19.44
C PRO A 239 12.93 -10.22 -17.96
N PHE A 240 11.62 -10.12 -17.66
CA PHE A 240 11.11 -10.23 -16.29
C PHE A 240 11.19 -11.65 -15.72
N VAL A 241 10.94 -12.67 -16.55
CA VAL A 241 11.09 -14.08 -16.17
C VAL A 241 12.57 -14.41 -15.94
N VAL A 242 13.45 -13.87 -16.77
CA VAL A 242 14.91 -13.99 -16.58
C VAL A 242 15.35 -13.33 -15.27
N ALA A 243 14.86 -12.13 -14.96
CA ALA A 243 15.18 -11.44 -13.71
C ALA A 243 14.72 -12.22 -12.46
N ASP A 244 13.51 -12.80 -12.46
CA ASP A 244 13.03 -13.66 -11.38
C ASP A 244 13.91 -14.91 -11.20
N ARG A 245 14.36 -15.53 -12.30
CA ARG A 245 15.30 -16.66 -12.26
C ARG A 245 16.65 -16.28 -11.66
N LEU A 246 17.21 -15.13 -12.04
CA LEU A 246 18.45 -14.61 -11.47
C LEU A 246 18.32 -14.32 -9.97
N LEU A 247 17.20 -13.74 -9.54
CA LEU A 247 16.91 -13.54 -8.11
C LEU A 247 16.84 -14.87 -7.37
N ASN A 248 16.13 -15.87 -7.91
CA ASN A 248 16.06 -17.21 -7.29
C ASN A 248 17.44 -17.89 -7.18
N TRP A 249 18.33 -17.71 -8.16
CA TRP A 249 19.71 -18.21 -8.07
C TRP A 249 20.51 -17.54 -6.97
N LEU A 250 20.29 -16.24 -6.72
CA LEU A 250 20.97 -15.52 -5.65
C LEU A 250 20.66 -16.10 -4.26
N PHE A 251 19.47 -16.68 -4.09
CA PHE A 251 19.00 -17.33 -2.86
C PHE A 251 19.26 -18.84 -2.81
N ARG A 252 19.87 -19.41 -3.85
CA ARG A 252 20.17 -20.84 -3.89
C ARG A 252 21.35 -21.15 -2.98
N GLN A 253 21.15 -22.11 -2.09
CA GLN A 253 22.15 -22.62 -1.17
C GLN A 253 22.20 -24.16 -1.29
N PRO A 254 23.28 -24.81 -0.84
CA PRO A 254 23.29 -26.26 -0.66
C PRO A 254 22.14 -26.71 0.23
N ASP A 255 21.65 -27.93 0.02
CA ASP A 255 20.69 -28.54 0.94
C ASP A 255 21.28 -28.62 2.35
N ALA A 256 20.45 -28.41 3.36
CA ALA A 256 20.88 -28.58 4.74
C ALA A 256 21.17 -30.06 5.04
N GLU A 257 22.33 -30.34 5.63
CA GLU A 257 22.62 -31.67 6.17
C GLU A 257 21.71 -31.93 7.38
N LEU A 258 20.97 -33.05 7.32
CA LEU A 258 20.02 -33.45 8.36
C LEU A 258 20.44 -34.80 8.96
N ASP A 259 20.29 -34.89 10.27
CA ASP A 259 20.51 -36.12 11.03
C ASP A 259 19.26 -37.01 10.99
N ALA A 260 19.42 -38.29 11.33
CA ALA A 260 18.32 -39.26 11.36
C ALA A 260 17.16 -38.89 12.31
N THR A 261 17.40 -37.99 13.26
CA THR A 261 16.41 -37.51 14.24
C THR A 261 15.60 -36.31 13.74
N ASP A 262 16.04 -35.67 12.67
CA ASP A 262 15.43 -34.45 12.13
C ASP A 262 14.21 -34.74 11.25
N LEU A 263 13.48 -33.69 10.89
CA LEU A 263 12.33 -33.76 9.99
C LEU A 263 12.45 -32.68 8.91
N MET A 264 12.43 -33.09 7.64
CA MET A 264 12.27 -32.17 6.51
C MET A 264 10.81 -32.14 6.05
N ILE A 265 10.23 -30.93 6.00
CA ILE A 265 8.90 -30.65 5.45
C ILE A 265 9.08 -29.75 4.23
N ARG A 266 9.30 -30.36 3.07
CA ARG A 266 9.46 -29.66 1.78
C ARG A 266 8.12 -29.55 1.06
N SER A 267 7.56 -28.34 1.00
CA SER A 267 6.24 -28.12 0.40
C SER A 267 6.34 -28.07 -1.14
N PRO A 268 5.40 -28.67 -1.89
CA PRO A 268 5.38 -28.61 -3.35
C PRO A 268 4.73 -27.30 -3.82
N ILE A 269 5.54 -26.29 -4.03
CA ILE A 269 5.15 -24.88 -4.24
C ILE A 269 5.85 -24.24 -5.44
N GLY A 270 6.56 -25.02 -6.26
CA GLY A 270 7.20 -24.53 -7.50
C GLY A 270 6.26 -23.77 -8.44
N ALA A 271 4.96 -24.06 -8.43
CA ALA A 271 3.96 -23.36 -9.25
C ALA A 271 3.73 -21.89 -8.86
N PHE A 272 4.16 -21.46 -7.67
CA PHE A 272 3.94 -20.11 -7.14
C PHE A 272 5.17 -19.23 -7.33
N ARG A 273 4.95 -17.92 -7.54
CA ARG A 273 6.04 -16.93 -7.61
C ARG A 273 6.35 -16.35 -6.24
N ALA A 274 7.60 -15.97 -6.00
CA ALA A 274 8.05 -15.43 -4.70
C ALA A 274 7.41 -14.08 -4.33
N LEU A 275 6.87 -13.33 -5.29
CA LEU A 275 6.22 -12.03 -5.05
C LEU A 275 4.69 -12.07 -5.27
N ASP A 276 4.08 -13.25 -5.40
CA ASP A 276 2.63 -13.39 -5.57
C ASP A 276 1.91 -13.50 -4.22
N PHE A 277 1.51 -12.36 -3.67
CA PHE A 277 0.70 -12.27 -2.44
C PHE A 277 -0.80 -12.13 -2.74
N SER A 278 -1.28 -12.63 -3.89
CA SER A 278 -2.71 -12.63 -4.19
C SER A 278 -3.50 -13.50 -3.20
N PRO A 279 -4.77 -13.17 -2.89
CA PRO A 279 -5.57 -13.96 -1.94
C PRO A 279 -5.63 -15.46 -2.28
N GLY A 280 -5.72 -15.81 -3.57
CA GLY A 280 -5.71 -17.21 -4.01
C GLY A 280 -4.37 -17.91 -3.79
N ALA A 281 -3.25 -17.20 -3.95
CA ALA A 281 -1.92 -17.74 -3.62
C ALA A 281 -1.77 -17.97 -2.11
N ILE A 282 -2.23 -17.02 -1.28
CA ILE A 282 -2.23 -17.15 0.19
C ILE A 282 -2.98 -18.42 0.60
N ASP A 283 -4.21 -18.61 0.09
CA ASP A 283 -5.04 -19.80 0.36
C ASP A 283 -4.33 -21.10 0.01
N ALA A 284 -3.83 -21.20 -1.22
CA ALA A 284 -3.25 -22.42 -1.72
C ALA A 284 -1.95 -22.78 -0.99
N LEU A 285 -1.08 -21.80 -0.73
CA LEU A 285 0.20 -22.00 -0.05
C LEU A 285 0.02 -22.49 1.39
N ILE A 286 -0.88 -21.87 2.17
CA ILE A 286 -1.18 -22.31 3.54
C ILE A 286 -1.70 -23.75 3.53
N ALA A 287 -2.64 -24.06 2.64
CA ALA A 287 -3.22 -25.40 2.56
C ALA A 287 -2.21 -26.47 2.11
N LEU A 288 -1.28 -26.13 1.21
CA LEU A 288 -0.20 -27.02 0.78
C LEU A 288 0.78 -27.31 1.92
N GLY A 289 1.17 -26.28 2.67
CA GLY A 289 2.05 -26.43 3.83
C GLY A 289 1.44 -27.34 4.89
N GLU A 290 0.14 -27.18 5.17
CA GLU A 290 -0.59 -28.01 6.13
C GLU A 290 -0.62 -29.49 5.71
N ARG A 291 -1.04 -29.79 4.48
CA ARG A 291 -1.08 -31.18 3.95
C ARG A 291 0.28 -31.86 3.94
N THR A 292 1.32 -31.11 3.57
CA THR A 292 2.69 -31.62 3.51
C THR A 292 3.22 -31.93 4.90
N ALA A 293 2.99 -31.02 5.85
CA ALA A 293 3.39 -31.24 7.24
C ALA A 293 2.67 -32.43 7.87
N ASP A 294 1.36 -32.59 7.63
CA ASP A 294 0.60 -33.74 8.14
C ASP A 294 1.18 -35.07 7.65
N SER A 295 1.53 -35.13 6.36
CA SER A 295 2.16 -36.32 5.76
C SER A 295 3.55 -36.59 6.34
N ALA A 296 4.37 -35.55 6.48
CA ALA A 296 5.73 -35.65 7.02
C ALA A 296 5.72 -36.06 8.51
N LEU A 297 4.81 -35.48 9.31
CA LEU A 297 4.64 -35.80 10.72
C LEU A 297 4.16 -37.23 10.94
N ALA A 298 3.30 -37.75 10.08
CA ALA A 298 2.86 -39.15 10.13
C ALA A 298 4.01 -40.13 9.85
N ALA A 299 4.95 -39.76 8.98
CA ALA A 299 6.12 -40.57 8.65
C ALA A 299 7.29 -40.39 9.65
N TRP A 300 7.23 -39.39 10.53
CA TRP A 300 8.34 -39.03 11.40
C TRP A 300 8.51 -40.01 12.56
N ARG A 301 9.55 -40.84 12.49
CA ARG A 301 9.84 -41.87 13.49
C ARG A 301 10.24 -41.27 14.85
N CYS A 302 10.98 -40.16 14.85
CA CYS A 302 11.65 -39.57 16.01
C CYS A 302 10.85 -38.43 16.68
N ARG A 303 9.54 -38.57 16.83
CA ARG A 303 8.66 -37.51 17.32
C ARG A 303 8.92 -37.20 18.82
N PRO A 304 9.03 -35.91 19.23
CA PRO A 304 9.17 -35.55 20.64
C PRO A 304 7.93 -35.94 21.45
N GLU A 305 8.13 -36.56 22.62
CA GLU A 305 7.09 -36.74 23.64
C GLU A 305 7.01 -35.47 24.50
N GLY A 306 5.81 -34.90 24.61
CA GLY A 306 5.51 -33.81 25.54
C GLY A 306 4.02 -33.61 25.69
N ALA A 307 3.54 -33.44 26.93
CA ALA A 307 2.18 -33.02 27.19
C ALA A 307 1.99 -31.63 26.59
N ALA A 308 1.08 -31.52 25.61
CA ALA A 308 0.73 -30.26 24.97
C ALA A 308 0.32 -29.25 26.04
N THR A 309 1.21 -28.31 26.34
CA THR A 309 0.86 -27.11 27.10
C THR A 309 0.93 -25.96 26.13
N THR A 310 -0.22 -25.30 25.92
CA THR A 310 -0.27 -24.04 25.16
C THR A 310 0.80 -23.13 25.75
N PRO A 311 1.75 -22.60 24.93
CA PRO A 311 2.74 -21.67 25.45
C PRO A 311 2.00 -20.56 26.18
N PRO A 312 2.39 -20.20 27.42
CA PRO A 312 1.84 -19.01 28.02
C PRO A 312 2.12 -17.88 27.02
N LEU A 313 1.11 -17.06 26.73
CA LEU A 313 1.14 -15.97 25.73
C LEU A 313 2.25 -14.91 25.99
N GLY A 314 3.10 -15.12 26.99
CA GLY A 314 4.02 -14.14 27.55
C GLY A 314 3.23 -13.12 28.37
N ARG A 315 3.70 -12.83 29.58
CA ARG A 315 3.14 -11.70 30.35
C ARG A 315 3.68 -10.40 29.77
N LEU A 316 2.79 -9.64 29.14
CA LEU A 316 3.11 -8.29 28.66
C LEU A 316 3.54 -7.40 29.83
N PRO A 317 4.45 -6.44 29.59
CA PRO A 317 4.83 -5.46 30.61
C PRO A 317 3.62 -4.60 31.01
N ALA A 318 3.48 -4.34 32.31
CA ALA A 318 2.47 -3.41 32.84
C ALA A 318 2.78 -1.95 32.48
N VAL A 319 4.07 -1.61 32.33
CA VAL A 319 4.52 -0.23 32.09
C VAL A 319 5.39 -0.15 30.84
N VAL A 320 5.02 0.74 29.92
CA VAL A 320 5.84 1.11 28.75
C VAL A 320 6.14 2.60 28.79
N ARG A 321 7.41 2.97 28.58
CA ARG A 321 7.87 4.36 28.55
C ARG A 321 8.72 4.60 27.31
N VAL A 322 8.58 5.77 26.70
CA VAL A 322 9.50 6.23 25.66
C VAL A 322 10.56 7.11 26.32
N VAL A 323 11.82 6.76 26.10
CA VAL A 323 12.98 7.50 26.62
C VAL A 323 13.86 7.96 25.46
N ASP A 324 14.77 8.88 25.74
CA ASP A 324 15.70 9.38 24.74
C ASP A 324 16.63 8.23 24.27
N GLY A 325 16.79 8.12 22.96
CA GLY A 325 17.74 7.20 22.32
C GLY A 325 19.11 7.87 22.11
N PRO A 326 20.19 7.09 21.91
CA PRO A 326 21.57 7.62 21.82
C PRO A 326 21.80 8.67 20.71
N SER A 327 21.02 8.60 19.63
CA SER A 327 21.18 9.44 18.43
C SER A 327 19.93 10.26 18.08
N ALA A 328 18.94 10.32 18.98
CA ALA A 328 17.64 10.88 18.65
C ALA A 328 17.51 12.35 19.08
N ASP A 329 17.15 13.22 18.13
CA ASP A 329 16.75 14.61 18.43
C ASP A 329 15.60 14.60 19.44
N ARG A 330 15.78 15.30 20.58
CA ARG A 330 14.80 15.40 21.66
C ARG A 330 13.43 15.85 21.17
N ALA A 331 13.37 16.75 20.17
CA ALA A 331 12.10 17.17 19.58
C ALA A 331 11.39 16.01 18.83
N ALA A 332 12.16 15.19 18.12
CA ALA A 332 11.66 14.02 17.40
C ALA A 332 11.21 12.91 18.35
N VAL A 333 11.96 12.63 19.43
CA VAL A 333 11.55 11.67 20.48
C VAL A 333 10.24 12.10 21.14
N LEU A 334 10.10 13.39 21.45
CA LEU A 334 8.86 13.95 21.99
C LEU A 334 7.68 13.77 21.01
N GLN A 335 7.92 13.91 19.70
CA GLN A 335 6.91 13.67 18.67
C GLN A 335 6.46 12.21 18.62
N VAL A 336 7.40 11.26 18.69
CA VAL A 336 7.11 9.81 18.76
C VAL A 336 6.34 9.49 20.04
N ARG A 337 6.80 9.95 21.20
CA ARG A 337 6.16 9.72 22.49
C ARG A 337 4.70 10.20 22.51
N ARG A 338 4.45 11.37 21.92
CA ARG A 338 3.10 11.93 21.74
C ARG A 338 2.25 11.13 20.76
N ALA A 339 2.81 10.75 19.61
CA ALA A 339 2.09 9.97 18.60
C ALA A 339 1.64 8.60 19.13
N LEU A 340 2.49 7.97 19.96
CA LEU A 340 2.19 6.73 20.66
C LEU A 340 1.26 6.93 21.88
N GLY A 341 1.04 8.17 22.31
CA GLY A 341 0.24 8.53 23.48
C GLY A 341 0.78 7.96 24.78
N LEU A 342 2.10 7.92 24.90
CA LEU A 342 2.85 7.44 26.07
C LEU A 342 3.36 8.62 26.91
N GLU A 343 2.52 9.65 27.10
CA GLU A 343 2.85 10.83 27.91
C GLU A 343 2.67 10.60 29.42
N ARG A 344 1.84 9.64 29.80
CA ARG A 344 1.59 9.22 31.19
C ARG A 344 1.67 7.70 31.29
N THR A 345 1.95 7.19 32.48
CA THR A 345 1.86 5.75 32.78
C THR A 345 0.42 5.29 32.66
N ALA A 346 0.14 4.42 31.69
CA ALA A 346 -1.17 3.81 31.46
C ALA A 346 -0.97 2.30 31.18
N PRO A 347 -2.01 1.45 31.42
CA PRO A 347 -1.98 0.06 31.02
C PRO A 347 -1.70 -0.08 29.53
N VAL A 348 -0.88 -1.05 29.15
CA VAL A 348 -0.44 -1.23 27.76
C VAL A 348 -1.55 -1.90 26.94
N ASP A 349 -2.25 -1.12 26.13
CA ASP A 349 -3.07 -1.64 25.02
C ASP A 349 -2.19 -1.76 23.77
N VAL A 350 -1.75 -2.98 23.48
CA VAL A 350 -0.88 -3.30 22.34
C VAL A 350 -1.57 -2.98 21.02
N ALA A 351 -2.89 -3.22 20.90
CA ALA A 351 -3.62 -2.98 19.65
C ALA A 351 -3.74 -1.48 19.38
N LEU A 352 -4.02 -0.67 20.42
CA LEU A 352 -4.04 0.78 20.28
C LEU A 352 -2.65 1.34 19.97
N LEU A 353 -1.61 0.85 20.63
CA LEU A 353 -0.22 1.27 20.41
C LEU A 353 0.26 0.89 19.00
N GLY A 354 -0.09 -0.31 18.52
CA GLY A 354 0.18 -0.76 17.15
C GLY A 354 -0.45 0.15 16.11
N ARG A 355 -1.76 0.44 16.23
CA ARG A 355 -2.46 1.39 15.36
C ARG A 355 -1.90 2.81 15.43
N ARG A 356 -1.36 3.24 16.57
CA ARG A 356 -0.68 4.54 16.71
C ARG A 356 0.69 4.55 16.00
N LEU A 357 1.42 3.45 16.07
CA LEU A 357 2.70 3.27 15.38
C LEU A 357 2.51 3.22 13.85
N ALA A 358 1.53 2.45 13.36
CA ALA A 358 1.18 2.43 11.94
C ALA A 358 0.82 3.82 11.41
N ARG A 359 -0.03 4.56 12.15
CA ARG A 359 -0.36 5.97 11.82
C ARG A 359 0.84 6.91 11.87
N LEU A 360 1.83 6.64 12.72
CA LEU A 360 3.07 7.43 12.76
C LEU A 360 3.91 7.16 11.52
N ALA A 361 3.99 5.89 11.08
CA ALA A 361 4.64 5.52 9.83
C ALA A 361 3.95 6.13 8.61
N ASP A 362 2.63 6.32 8.63
CA ASP A 362 1.89 7.00 7.56
C ASP A 362 2.15 8.52 7.49
N ARG A 363 2.61 9.16 8.57
CA ARG A 363 2.96 10.59 8.53
C ARG A 363 4.29 10.77 7.83
N GLU A 364 4.36 11.58 6.78
CA GLU A 364 5.60 11.93 6.03
C GLU A 364 6.59 12.77 6.85
N LEU A 365 6.99 12.24 8.01
CA LEU A 365 7.94 12.84 8.94
C LEU A 365 9.23 12.02 8.98
N PHE A 366 9.08 10.70 9.04
CA PHE A 366 10.18 9.75 9.13
C PHE A 366 10.09 8.75 7.99
N LYS A 367 11.26 8.38 7.46
CA LYS A 367 11.45 7.25 6.54
C LYS A 367 11.35 5.92 7.29
N GLU A 368 11.86 5.87 8.52
CA GLU A 368 11.79 4.70 9.39
C GLU A 368 11.64 5.12 10.87
N VAL A 369 10.87 4.33 11.63
CA VAL A 369 10.72 4.47 13.08
C VAL A 369 10.84 3.08 13.71
N TRP A 370 11.93 2.87 14.46
CA TRP A 370 12.17 1.64 15.23
C TRP A 370 12.14 1.99 16.71
N LEU A 371 11.60 1.13 17.57
CA LEU A 371 11.35 1.48 18.97
C LEU A 371 12.45 1.03 19.94
N ASN A 372 13.29 0.06 19.56
CA ASN A 372 14.37 -0.53 20.35
C ASN A 372 14.00 -0.71 21.84
N PRO A 373 13.32 -1.81 22.18
CA PRO A 373 12.91 -2.06 23.54
C PRO A 373 14.09 -2.49 24.42
N THR A 374 14.13 -2.00 25.64
CA THR A 374 15.01 -2.47 26.72
C THR A 374 14.22 -2.58 28.01
N GLY A 375 14.57 -3.50 28.91
CA GLY A 375 13.91 -3.54 30.22
C GLY A 375 14.13 -4.81 31.02
N ARG A 376 13.85 -4.72 32.33
CA ARG A 376 13.82 -5.83 33.28
C ARG A 376 12.52 -5.77 34.09
N GLY A 377 11.96 -6.93 34.45
CA GLY A 377 10.70 -7.01 35.19
C GLY A 377 9.49 -6.54 34.39
N ASP A 378 8.60 -5.77 35.01
CA ASP A 378 7.30 -5.38 34.43
C ASP A 378 7.32 -4.05 33.67
N THR A 379 8.53 -3.50 33.40
CA THR A 379 8.73 -2.23 32.69
C THR A 379 9.55 -2.42 31.42
N VAL A 380 9.11 -1.79 30.33
CA VAL A 380 9.85 -1.66 29.07
C VAL A 380 10.07 -0.20 28.72
N LEU A 381 11.32 0.12 28.42
CA LEU A 381 11.75 1.40 27.88
C LEU A 381 11.91 1.24 26.36
N LEU A 382 11.29 2.13 25.61
CA LEU A 382 11.41 2.22 24.16
C LEU A 382 12.36 3.39 23.86
N GLN A 383 13.44 3.09 23.13
CA GLN A 383 14.43 4.05 22.64
C GLN A 383 14.30 4.22 21.12
N PRO A 384 13.52 5.20 20.62
CA PRO A 384 13.27 5.30 19.20
C PRO A 384 14.55 5.56 18.39
N THR A 385 14.78 4.78 17.33
CA THR A 385 15.70 5.13 16.24
C THR A 385 14.89 5.67 15.08
N LEU A 386 15.25 6.87 14.61
CA LEU A 386 14.49 7.62 13.63
C LEU A 386 15.37 7.96 12.43
N THR A 387 14.90 7.63 11.24
CA THR A 387 15.51 8.10 9.99
C THR A 387 14.57 9.13 9.38
N ARG A 388 15.02 10.38 9.22
CA ARG A 388 14.19 11.44 8.60
C ARG A 388 14.00 11.18 7.11
N LEU A 389 12.90 11.70 6.56
CA LEU A 389 12.76 11.75 5.11
C LEU A 389 13.80 12.69 4.49
N PRO A 390 14.19 12.46 3.22
CA PRO A 390 14.98 13.40 2.45
C PRO A 390 14.38 14.81 2.52
N ARG A 391 15.24 15.81 2.71
CA ARG A 391 14.81 17.21 2.77
C ARG A 391 14.32 17.66 1.40
N ARG A 392 15.13 17.43 0.36
CA ARG A 392 14.79 17.77 -1.03
C ARG A 392 14.45 16.54 -1.84
N VAL A 393 13.35 16.65 -2.58
CA VAL A 393 12.87 15.61 -3.48
C VAL A 393 12.46 16.26 -4.78
N GLY A 394 12.78 15.64 -5.91
CA GLY A 394 12.20 16.01 -7.19
C GLY A 394 11.83 14.78 -7.99
N GLY A 395 10.92 14.97 -8.94
CA GLY A 395 10.38 13.88 -9.72
C GLY A 395 9.76 14.35 -11.00
N ILE A 396 9.70 13.43 -11.97
CA ILE A 396 9.03 13.63 -13.25
C ILE A 396 8.12 12.45 -13.52
N GLY A 397 6.98 12.70 -14.17
CA GLY A 397 6.06 11.64 -14.56
C GLY A 397 5.45 11.89 -15.93
N LEU A 398 5.07 10.80 -16.58
CA LEU A 398 4.47 10.78 -17.90
C LEU A 398 3.19 9.95 -17.85
N SER A 399 2.18 10.40 -18.59
CA SER A 399 0.94 9.64 -18.79
C SER A 399 0.35 9.98 -20.15
N TYR A 400 -0.44 9.08 -20.72
CA TYR A 400 -1.16 9.29 -21.96
C TYR A 400 -2.61 8.84 -21.83
N ASP A 401 -3.53 9.61 -22.39
CA ASP A 401 -4.93 9.27 -22.55
C ASP A 401 -5.36 9.61 -23.98
N ALA A 402 -6.11 8.72 -24.64
CA ALA A 402 -6.49 8.91 -26.03
C ALA A 402 -7.27 10.21 -26.29
N GLU A 403 -8.02 10.71 -25.30
CA GLU A 403 -8.88 11.88 -25.51
C GLU A 403 -8.20 13.22 -25.20
N LEU A 404 -7.26 13.23 -24.25
CA LEU A 404 -6.58 14.46 -23.80
C LEU A 404 -5.07 14.46 -24.12
N GLY A 405 -4.56 13.40 -24.74
CA GLY A 405 -3.18 13.31 -25.22
C GLY A 405 -2.14 12.99 -24.14
N GLY A 406 -0.88 13.30 -24.45
CA GLY A 406 0.24 13.13 -23.53
C GLY A 406 0.27 14.20 -22.46
N ARG A 407 0.62 13.79 -21.23
CA ARG A 407 0.88 14.66 -20.09
C ARG A 407 2.27 14.38 -19.54
N LEU A 408 3.05 15.45 -19.40
CA LEU A 408 4.30 15.50 -18.66
C LEU A 408 4.07 16.34 -17.39
N TRP A 409 4.59 15.89 -16.26
CA TRP A 409 4.66 16.73 -15.07
C TRP A 409 6.03 16.63 -14.41
N ALA A 410 6.45 17.72 -13.77
CA ALA A 410 7.66 17.81 -12.98
C ALA A 410 7.33 18.42 -11.62
N GLY A 411 7.80 17.80 -10.56
CA GLY A 411 7.57 18.22 -9.18
C GLY A 411 8.87 18.39 -8.42
N VAL A 412 8.92 19.39 -7.56
CA VAL A 412 10.00 19.60 -6.59
C VAL A 412 9.41 19.86 -5.21
N LEU A 413 10.13 19.48 -4.17
CA LEU A 413 9.75 19.69 -2.79
C LEU A 413 10.99 19.92 -1.92
N ASP A 414 10.95 20.94 -1.06
CA ASP A 414 11.92 21.20 0.01
C ASP A 414 11.17 21.24 1.34
N ARG A 415 11.45 20.28 2.23
CA ARG A 415 10.82 20.18 3.56
C ARG A 415 11.29 21.24 4.55
N HIS A 416 12.36 21.96 4.22
CA HIS A 416 12.97 22.93 5.12
C HIS A 416 13.53 24.13 4.36
N LEU A 417 12.64 25.00 3.87
CA LEU A 417 13.09 26.28 3.31
C LEU A 417 13.78 27.14 4.40
N PRO A 418 14.99 27.69 4.12
CA PRO A 418 15.66 28.62 5.02
C PRO A 418 14.74 29.81 5.34
N LEU A 419 14.77 30.30 6.59
CA LEU A 419 14.02 31.43 7.16
C LEU A 419 12.64 31.13 7.79
N LEU A 420 11.91 30.08 7.39
CA LEU A 420 10.54 29.86 7.89
C LEU A 420 10.23 28.47 8.45
N GLY A 421 11.11 27.48 8.22
CA GLY A 421 10.86 26.09 8.65
C GLY A 421 9.60 25.49 8.00
N THR A 422 9.31 25.95 6.77
CA THR A 422 8.12 25.63 5.99
C THR A 422 8.49 24.63 4.91
N GLU A 423 7.63 23.63 4.70
CA GLU A 423 7.69 22.75 3.54
C GLU A 423 7.08 23.45 2.34
N ALA A 424 7.80 23.50 1.22
CA ALA A 424 7.28 24.03 -0.03
C ALA A 424 7.39 23.00 -1.15
N SER A 425 6.39 23.02 -2.03
CA SER A 425 6.28 22.15 -3.19
C SER A 425 5.89 22.97 -4.41
N GLY A 426 6.49 22.66 -5.55
CA GLY A 426 6.13 23.21 -6.85
C GLY A 426 5.88 22.07 -7.83
N VAL A 427 4.76 22.11 -8.56
CA VAL A 427 4.42 21.11 -9.58
C VAL A 427 4.02 21.81 -10.87
N LEU A 428 4.77 21.55 -11.94
CA LEU A 428 4.45 21.96 -13.29
C LEU A 428 3.80 20.77 -14.02
N THR A 429 2.64 20.98 -14.63
CA THR A 429 1.97 19.99 -15.49
C THR A 429 1.79 20.58 -16.89
N LEU A 430 2.19 19.83 -17.91
CA LEU A 430 2.06 20.18 -19.32
C LEU A 430 1.29 19.05 -20.02
N ASN A 431 0.20 19.38 -20.69
CA ASN A 431 -0.50 18.47 -21.58
C ASN A 431 -1.10 19.23 -22.77
N ARG A 432 -1.71 18.51 -23.72
CA ARG A 432 -2.24 19.09 -24.96
C ARG A 432 -3.31 20.16 -24.73
N PHE A 433 -4.14 20.02 -23.70
CA PHE A 433 -5.32 20.85 -23.45
C PHE A 433 -5.18 21.73 -22.21
N ALA A 434 -4.14 21.57 -21.41
CA ALA A 434 -3.91 22.37 -20.23
C ALA A 434 -2.43 22.39 -19.84
N SER A 435 -1.99 23.57 -19.40
CA SER A 435 -0.75 23.74 -18.65
C SER A 435 -1.07 24.33 -17.28
N SER A 436 -0.40 23.85 -16.23
CA SER A 436 -0.63 24.34 -14.88
C SER A 436 0.62 24.39 -14.03
N LEU A 437 0.69 25.38 -13.14
CA LEU A 437 1.71 25.52 -12.11
C LEU A 437 1.03 25.58 -10.75
N GLU A 438 1.31 24.60 -9.90
CA GLU A 438 0.83 24.53 -8.52
C GLU A 438 2.00 24.78 -7.57
N VAL A 439 1.88 25.78 -6.71
CA VAL A 439 2.86 26.08 -5.65
C VAL A 439 2.14 25.97 -4.32
N THR A 440 2.64 25.12 -3.43
CA THR A 440 2.08 24.92 -2.09
C THR A 440 3.16 25.15 -1.04
N ALA A 441 2.86 25.94 -0.02
CA ALA A 441 3.68 26.11 1.16
C ALA A 441 2.87 25.71 2.39
N ARG A 442 3.44 24.87 3.25
CA ARG A 442 2.77 24.41 4.47
C ARG A 442 3.75 24.23 5.62
N ARG A 443 3.29 24.44 6.84
CA ARG A 443 4.12 24.29 8.04
C ARG A 443 3.34 23.51 9.09
N GLU A 444 3.88 22.39 9.56
CA GLU A 444 3.27 21.72 10.71
C GLU A 444 3.48 22.59 11.96
N THR A 445 2.38 22.93 12.64
CA THR A 445 2.41 23.69 13.89
C THR A 445 1.40 23.12 14.87
N ARG A 446 1.33 23.67 16.08
CA ARG A 446 0.44 23.19 17.14
C ARG A 446 -0.21 24.33 17.89
N LEU A 447 -1.49 24.14 18.24
CA LEU A 447 -2.21 24.97 19.21
C LEU A 447 -2.56 24.07 20.39
N GLY A 448 -1.86 24.22 21.51
CA GLY A 448 -1.95 23.28 22.63
C GLY A 448 -1.53 21.86 22.23
N GLN A 449 -2.43 20.88 22.45
CA GLN A 449 -2.20 19.48 22.08
C GLN A 449 -2.67 19.13 20.65
N SER A 450 -3.37 20.03 19.96
CA SER A 450 -3.92 19.75 18.63
C SER A 450 -2.93 20.15 17.53
N PRO A 451 -2.43 19.22 16.71
CA PRO A 451 -1.65 19.56 15.53
C PRO A 451 -2.56 20.16 14.46
N PHE A 452 -2.07 21.21 13.79
CA PHE A 452 -2.69 21.79 12.62
C PHE A 452 -1.60 22.26 11.65
N THR A 453 -1.96 22.50 10.41
CA THR A 453 -0.97 22.80 9.37
C THR A 453 -1.47 23.99 8.55
N PRO A 454 -1.03 25.22 8.86
CA PRO A 454 -1.20 26.35 7.96
C PRO A 454 -0.71 25.99 6.57
N ILE A 455 -1.52 26.32 5.58
CA ILE A 455 -1.28 26.07 4.17
C ILE A 455 -1.56 27.33 3.37
N ALA A 456 -0.71 27.58 2.39
CA ALA A 456 -0.93 28.53 1.31
C ALA A 456 -0.71 27.81 -0.02
N ARG A 457 -1.63 27.97 -0.96
CA ARG A 457 -1.56 27.38 -2.31
C ARG A 457 -1.79 28.47 -3.35
N ILE A 458 -1.02 28.41 -4.43
CA ILE A 458 -1.25 29.15 -5.67
C ILE A 458 -1.37 28.14 -6.80
N ASP A 459 -2.46 28.22 -7.56
CA ASP A 459 -2.72 27.41 -8.75
C ASP A 459 -2.93 28.33 -9.94
N LEU A 460 -2.07 28.22 -10.95
CA LEU A 460 -2.18 28.91 -12.21
C LEU A 460 -2.45 27.88 -13.29
N ARG A 461 -3.49 28.08 -14.09
CA ARG A 461 -3.92 27.10 -15.09
C ARG A 461 -4.40 27.77 -16.36
N ASP A 462 -3.82 27.35 -17.48
CA ASP A 462 -4.30 27.67 -18.82
C ASP A 462 -4.93 26.41 -19.40
N THR A 463 -6.20 26.46 -19.83
CA THR A 463 -6.94 25.28 -20.30
C THR A 463 -7.72 25.59 -21.56
N ASP A 464 -7.50 24.80 -22.60
CA ASP A 464 -8.33 24.72 -23.80
C ASP A 464 -9.43 23.69 -23.58
N MET A 465 -10.62 24.16 -23.22
CA MET A 465 -11.75 23.30 -22.93
C MET A 465 -12.40 22.80 -24.19
N ARG A 466 -12.51 21.46 -24.30
CA ARG A 466 -13.32 20.81 -25.34
C ARG A 466 -14.80 21.11 -25.11
N ARG A 467 -15.53 21.29 -26.19
CA ARG A 467 -16.97 21.54 -26.18
C ARG A 467 -17.64 20.58 -27.14
N PHE A 468 -18.90 20.26 -26.88
CA PHE A 468 -19.68 19.36 -27.72
C PHE A 468 -21.05 19.95 -27.97
N GLY A 469 -21.55 19.78 -29.19
CA GLY A 469 -22.93 20.08 -29.54
C GLY A 469 -23.91 19.06 -28.92
N LEU A 470 -25.21 19.31 -29.06
CA LEU A 470 -26.25 18.37 -28.60
C LEU A 470 -26.28 17.08 -29.44
N ASP A 471 -25.81 17.15 -30.68
CA ASP A 471 -25.49 16.01 -31.55
C ASP A 471 -24.23 15.24 -31.10
N GLY A 472 -23.51 15.79 -30.13
CA GLY A 472 -22.26 15.31 -29.57
C GLY A 472 -21.10 15.34 -30.57
N LEU A 473 -21.16 16.22 -31.57
CA LEU A 473 -20.00 16.60 -32.37
C LEU A 473 -19.14 17.60 -31.59
N GLU A 474 -17.81 17.50 -31.72
CA GLU A 474 -16.88 18.39 -31.05
C GLU A 474 -16.91 19.79 -31.68
N LEU A 475 -17.09 20.80 -30.84
CA LEU A 475 -17.08 22.22 -31.20
C LEU A 475 -15.68 22.81 -30.94
N PRO A 476 -15.35 23.97 -31.55
CA PRO A 476 -14.07 24.64 -31.29
C PRO A 476 -13.84 24.86 -29.79
N ALA A 477 -12.63 24.54 -29.33
CA ALA A 477 -12.26 24.67 -27.92
C ALA A 477 -12.31 26.13 -27.44
N THR A 478 -12.57 26.32 -26.15
CA THR A 478 -12.54 27.64 -25.51
C THR A 478 -11.42 27.70 -24.50
N GLN A 479 -10.51 28.66 -24.68
CA GLN A 479 -9.43 28.91 -23.75
C GLN A 479 -9.95 29.60 -22.49
N VAL A 480 -9.60 29.06 -21.33
CA VAL A 480 -9.86 29.63 -20.01
C VAL A 480 -8.55 29.69 -19.22
N LEU A 481 -8.16 30.91 -18.84
CA LEU A 481 -7.04 31.14 -17.95
C LEU A 481 -7.59 31.33 -16.53
N THR A 482 -7.06 30.59 -15.56
CA THR A 482 -7.46 30.66 -14.16
C THR A 482 -6.24 30.88 -13.28
N ALA A 483 -6.37 31.79 -12.31
CA ALA A 483 -5.41 32.00 -11.25
C ALA A 483 -6.14 31.97 -9.90
N ARG A 484 -5.73 31.04 -9.04
CA ARG A 484 -6.34 30.80 -7.74
C ARG A 484 -5.28 30.87 -6.65
N SER A 485 -5.62 31.52 -5.55
CA SER A 485 -4.81 31.59 -4.34
C SER A 485 -5.65 31.19 -3.14
N GLU A 486 -5.18 30.23 -2.36
CA GLU A 486 -5.86 29.69 -1.19
C GLU A 486 -4.96 29.81 0.04
N VAL A 487 -5.52 30.20 1.19
CA VAL A 487 -4.83 30.20 2.48
C VAL A 487 -5.73 29.59 3.54
N GLY A 488 -5.17 28.81 4.46
CA GLY A 488 -5.99 28.19 5.49
C GLY A 488 -5.26 27.18 6.36
N LEU A 489 -6.01 26.19 6.84
CA LEU A 489 -5.54 25.21 7.82
C LEU A 489 -5.89 23.80 7.37
N GLU A 490 -4.93 22.88 7.48
CA GLU A 490 -5.16 21.44 7.32
C GLU A 490 -5.07 20.72 8.67
N ARG A 491 -5.83 19.62 8.78
CA ARG A 491 -5.82 18.73 9.94
C ARG A 491 -6.01 17.29 9.50
N GLN A 492 -5.16 16.41 10.01
CA GLN A 492 -5.33 14.96 9.90
C GLN A 492 -6.38 14.49 10.92
N LEU A 493 -7.40 13.79 10.44
CA LEU A 493 -8.48 13.19 11.22
C LEU A 493 -8.25 11.68 11.40
N ALA A 494 -9.16 11.02 12.11
CA ALA A 494 -9.17 9.57 12.20
C ALA A 494 -9.42 8.92 10.82
N LEU A 495 -9.13 7.61 10.70
CA LEU A 495 -9.38 6.81 9.50
C LEU A 495 -8.64 7.29 8.23
N GLY A 496 -7.61 8.13 8.38
CA GLY A 496 -6.77 8.60 7.26
C GLY A 496 -7.37 9.77 6.47
N PHE A 497 -8.42 10.42 6.97
CA PHE A 497 -8.97 11.62 6.35
C PHE A 497 -8.14 12.86 6.66
N ARG A 498 -7.94 13.72 5.66
CA ARG A 498 -7.37 15.06 5.79
C ARG A 498 -8.47 16.09 5.53
N LEU A 499 -8.70 16.97 6.49
CA LEU A 499 -9.61 18.12 6.37
C LEU A 499 -8.79 19.39 6.12
N SER A 500 -9.19 20.19 5.14
CA SER A 500 -8.62 21.51 4.85
C SER A 500 -9.75 22.54 4.86
N LEU A 501 -9.54 23.65 5.60
CA LEU A 501 -10.43 24.81 5.65
C LEU A 501 -9.67 25.99 5.06
N LEU A 502 -10.19 26.57 3.97
CA LEU A 502 -9.46 27.50 3.11
C LEU A 502 -10.29 28.75 2.85
N ALA A 503 -9.65 29.91 2.88
CA ALA A 503 -10.11 31.11 2.19
C ALA A 503 -9.48 31.12 0.80
N ALA A 504 -10.27 31.42 -0.24
CA ALA A 504 -9.85 31.38 -1.63
C ALA A 504 -10.15 32.71 -2.31
N HIS A 505 -9.19 33.18 -3.10
CA HIS A 505 -9.40 34.18 -4.14
C HIS A 505 -9.16 33.50 -5.49
N GLU A 506 -10.04 33.76 -6.44
CA GLU A 506 -9.99 33.16 -7.76
C GLU A 506 -10.31 34.19 -8.82
N SER A 507 -9.51 34.18 -9.88
CA SER A 507 -9.72 35.00 -11.07
C SER A 507 -9.66 34.12 -12.30
N TRP A 508 -10.55 34.35 -13.25
CA TRP A 508 -10.54 33.63 -14.51
C TRP A 508 -10.86 34.56 -15.68
N ARG A 509 -10.33 34.20 -16.83
CA ARG A 509 -10.56 34.88 -18.09
C ARG A 509 -11.13 33.90 -19.10
N GLU A 510 -12.30 34.22 -19.64
CA GLU A 510 -13.01 33.43 -20.64
C GLU A 510 -13.37 34.30 -21.85
N ARG A 511 -13.54 33.70 -23.03
CA ARG A 511 -14.13 34.41 -24.18
C ARG A 511 -15.64 34.34 -24.07
N ASP A 512 -16.27 35.51 -24.16
CA ASP A 512 -17.71 35.63 -24.33
C ASP A 512 -18.12 34.96 -25.65
N LEU A 513 -19.14 34.11 -25.58
CA LEU A 513 -19.58 33.28 -26.70
C LEU A 513 -20.30 34.09 -27.80
N VAL A 514 -20.78 35.30 -27.49
CA VAL A 514 -21.60 36.10 -28.43
C VAL A 514 -20.89 37.33 -28.98
N ASP A 515 -20.00 37.94 -28.21
CA ASP A 515 -19.31 39.19 -28.59
C ASP A 515 -17.79 38.97 -28.79
N GLU A 516 -17.33 37.72 -28.63
CA GLU A 516 -15.91 37.31 -28.65
C GLU A 516 -14.98 38.07 -27.68
N ARG A 517 -15.53 38.96 -26.84
CA ARG A 517 -14.78 39.75 -25.88
C ARG A 517 -14.25 38.87 -24.76
N ARG A 518 -13.02 39.14 -24.33
CA ARG A 518 -12.44 38.46 -23.16
C ARG A 518 -12.97 39.10 -21.89
N LEU A 519 -13.77 38.36 -21.13
CA LEU A 519 -14.24 38.77 -19.81
C LEU A 519 -13.27 38.25 -18.75
N THR A 520 -12.80 39.14 -17.87
CA THR A 520 -12.04 38.75 -16.68
C THR A 520 -12.95 38.89 -15.48
N ARG A 521 -13.15 37.81 -14.73
CA ARG A 521 -13.93 37.78 -13.51
C ARG A 521 -13.03 37.43 -12.33
N SER A 522 -13.42 37.88 -11.16
CA SER A 522 -12.75 37.56 -9.90
C SER A 522 -13.79 37.34 -8.81
N THR A 523 -13.46 36.48 -7.85
CA THR A 523 -14.31 36.21 -6.70
C THR A 523 -13.47 35.84 -5.49
N VAL A 524 -14.03 36.06 -4.31
CA VAL A 524 -13.48 35.62 -3.03
C VAL A 524 -14.49 34.70 -2.35
N GLY A 525 -14.00 33.73 -1.60
CA GLY A 525 -14.85 32.78 -0.91
C GLY A 525 -14.13 31.87 0.07
N GLY A 526 -14.85 30.86 0.54
CA GLY A 526 -14.34 29.80 1.38
C GLY A 526 -14.44 28.44 0.70
N ALA A 527 -13.52 27.54 1.03
CA ALA A 527 -13.55 26.15 0.61
C ALA A 527 -13.27 25.21 1.80
N ILE A 528 -13.98 24.10 1.82
CA ILE A 528 -13.77 22.96 2.70
C ILE A 528 -13.41 21.78 1.82
N HIS A 529 -12.32 21.10 2.14
CA HIS A 529 -11.88 19.92 1.42
C HIS A 529 -11.63 18.77 2.40
N LEU A 530 -12.20 17.60 2.13
CA LEU A 530 -12.02 16.39 2.93
C LEU A 530 -11.56 15.27 2.00
N GLN A 531 -10.32 14.82 2.18
CA GLN A 531 -9.69 13.82 1.31
C GLN A 531 -9.21 12.60 2.08
N ARG A 532 -9.35 11.43 1.50
CA ARG A 532 -8.74 10.18 1.94
C ARG A 532 -8.05 9.50 0.76
N LEU A 533 -6.75 9.25 0.91
CA LEU A 533 -5.96 8.51 -0.06
C LEU A 533 -5.76 7.07 0.41
N GLY A 534 -5.76 6.12 -0.53
CA GLY A 534 -5.29 4.76 -0.32
C GLY A 534 -3.76 4.72 -0.19
N LEU A 535 -3.24 3.55 0.16
CA LEU A 535 -1.79 3.29 0.25
C LEU A 535 -1.09 3.60 -1.10
N ASP A 536 -1.73 3.25 -2.22
CA ASP A 536 -1.32 3.54 -3.59
C ASP A 536 -1.53 5.00 -4.06
N ARG A 537 -1.89 5.94 -3.18
CA ARG A 537 -2.27 7.33 -3.56
C ARG A 537 -3.48 7.44 -4.48
N GLU A 538 -4.24 6.36 -4.62
CA GLU A 538 -5.57 6.44 -5.21
C GLU A 538 -6.52 7.22 -4.30
N GLU A 539 -7.36 8.04 -4.90
CA GLU A 539 -8.32 8.83 -4.15
C GLU A 539 -9.54 7.97 -3.79
N LEU A 540 -9.62 7.57 -2.52
CA LEU A 540 -10.71 6.75 -1.97
C LEU A 540 -11.92 7.61 -1.61
N ALA A 541 -11.67 8.82 -1.12
CA ALA A 541 -12.73 9.79 -0.89
C ALA A 541 -12.20 11.20 -1.13
N ASN A 542 -13.00 12.04 -1.78
CA ASN A 542 -12.73 13.44 -1.96
C ASN A 542 -14.05 14.20 -1.94
N VAL A 543 -14.20 15.07 -0.95
CA VAL A 543 -15.35 15.94 -0.79
C VAL A 543 -14.86 17.37 -0.80
N GLU A 544 -15.41 18.18 -1.68
CA GLU A 544 -15.15 19.61 -1.78
C GLU A 544 -16.46 20.37 -1.62
N VAL A 545 -16.45 21.41 -0.79
CA VAL A 545 -17.52 22.40 -0.73
C VAL A 545 -16.88 23.77 -0.85
N ARG A 546 -17.33 24.56 -1.81
CA ARG A 546 -16.81 25.88 -2.13
C ARG A 546 -17.96 26.86 -2.28
N VAL A 547 -17.85 27.99 -1.61
CA VAL A 547 -18.84 29.06 -1.65
C VAL A 547 -18.09 30.37 -1.85
N THR A 548 -18.38 31.04 -2.96
CA THR A 548 -17.78 32.32 -3.33
C THR A 548 -18.88 33.35 -3.57
N GLU A 549 -18.50 34.61 -3.76
CA GLU A 549 -19.44 35.67 -4.15
C GLU A 549 -20.06 35.44 -5.54
N ALA A 550 -19.36 34.73 -6.42
CA ALA A 550 -19.78 34.54 -7.81
C ALA A 550 -20.46 33.18 -8.07
N TYR A 551 -20.10 32.14 -7.32
CA TYR A 551 -20.59 30.78 -7.54
C TYR A 551 -20.47 29.91 -6.29
N SER A 552 -21.21 28.79 -6.26
CA SER A 552 -21.03 27.74 -5.26
C SER A 552 -20.93 26.37 -5.90
N ARG A 553 -20.13 25.48 -5.29
CA ARG A 553 -19.89 24.12 -5.77
C ARG A 553 -19.72 23.16 -4.60
N ALA A 554 -20.50 22.10 -4.58
CA ALA A 554 -20.31 20.96 -3.68
C ALA A 554 -20.11 19.70 -4.52
N ALA A 555 -19.06 18.93 -4.25
CA ALA A 555 -18.75 17.71 -4.98
C ALA A 555 -18.25 16.62 -4.03
N ALA A 556 -18.66 15.38 -4.25
CA ALA A 556 -18.21 14.23 -3.49
C ALA A 556 -17.91 13.06 -4.44
N VAL A 557 -16.69 12.52 -4.35
CA VAL A 557 -16.27 11.30 -5.02
C VAL A 557 -15.89 10.29 -3.96
N ILE A 558 -16.53 9.13 -3.96
CA ILE A 558 -16.23 8.04 -3.03
C ILE A 558 -15.97 6.77 -3.84
N ARG A 559 -14.86 6.11 -3.56
CA ARG A 559 -14.48 4.81 -4.11
C ARG A 559 -14.38 3.79 -3.00
N PHE A 560 -14.90 2.60 -3.27
CA PHE A 560 -14.79 1.46 -2.40
C PHE A 560 -13.99 0.39 -3.12
N ASN A 561 -13.22 -0.38 -2.36
CA ASN A 561 -12.49 -1.53 -2.87
C ASN A 561 -12.99 -2.78 -2.14
N GLY A 562 -13.33 -3.82 -2.90
CA GLY A 562 -13.76 -5.10 -2.37
C GLY A 562 -13.31 -6.27 -3.24
N ALA A 563 -13.50 -7.48 -2.75
CA ALA A 563 -13.26 -8.70 -3.50
C ALA A 563 -14.41 -9.69 -3.26
N PHE A 564 -14.89 -10.34 -4.33
CA PHE A 564 -15.94 -11.36 -4.25
C PHE A 564 -15.79 -12.34 -5.42
N GLY A 565 -15.80 -13.64 -5.14
CA GLY A 565 -15.80 -14.69 -6.17
C GLY A 565 -14.62 -14.62 -7.15
N GLY A 566 -13.44 -14.18 -6.70
CA GLY A 566 -12.25 -14.00 -7.56
C GLY A 566 -12.25 -12.71 -8.41
N PHE A 567 -13.28 -11.87 -8.27
CA PHE A 567 -13.32 -10.53 -8.85
C PHE A 567 -12.91 -9.49 -7.81
N ARG A 568 -12.14 -8.50 -8.24
CA ARG A 568 -11.99 -7.23 -7.53
C ARG A 568 -13.15 -6.32 -7.94
N LEU A 569 -13.81 -5.73 -6.95
CA LEU A 569 -14.92 -4.81 -7.13
C LEU A 569 -14.47 -3.40 -6.75
N GLU A 570 -14.71 -2.45 -7.65
CA GLU A 570 -14.41 -1.04 -7.48
C GLU A 570 -15.70 -0.22 -7.66
N PRO A 571 -16.65 -0.23 -6.69
CA PRO A 571 -17.78 0.69 -6.69
C PRO A 571 -17.31 2.14 -6.55
N ARG A 572 -17.92 3.04 -7.31
CA ARG A 572 -17.66 4.48 -7.25
C ARG A 572 -18.97 5.26 -7.29
N VAL A 573 -19.03 6.30 -6.46
CA VAL A 573 -20.12 7.27 -6.44
C VAL A 573 -19.52 8.65 -6.67
N ARG A 574 -20.12 9.44 -7.57
CA ARG A 574 -19.88 10.88 -7.72
C ARG A 574 -21.19 11.62 -7.57
N LEU A 575 -21.19 12.68 -6.78
CA LEU A 575 -22.31 13.60 -6.62
C LEU A 575 -21.76 15.01 -6.73
N GLY A 576 -22.48 15.88 -7.42
CA GLY A 576 -22.09 17.27 -7.58
C GLY A 576 -23.31 18.17 -7.67
N VAL A 577 -23.23 19.33 -7.02
CA VAL A 577 -24.22 20.39 -7.10
C VAL A 577 -23.48 21.71 -7.25
N GLY A 578 -23.95 22.53 -8.17
CA GLY A 578 -23.33 23.79 -8.55
C GLY A 578 -24.35 24.87 -8.78
N HIS A 579 -23.94 26.11 -8.55
CA HIS A 579 -24.72 27.31 -8.88
C HIS A 579 -23.80 28.34 -9.49
N ASP A 580 -24.17 28.84 -10.67
CA ASP A 580 -23.44 29.84 -11.46
C ASP A 580 -21.97 29.46 -11.71
N LEU A 581 -21.71 28.17 -11.97
CA LEU A 581 -20.36 27.65 -12.14
C LEU A 581 -19.66 28.28 -13.35
N PRO A 582 -18.38 28.68 -13.23
CA PRO A 582 -17.55 28.98 -14.38
C PRO A 582 -17.48 27.79 -15.34
N ALA A 583 -17.31 28.05 -16.64
CA ALA A 583 -17.37 27.00 -17.67
C ALA A 583 -16.32 25.87 -17.47
N ASN A 584 -15.20 26.15 -16.79
CA ASN A 584 -14.17 25.15 -16.46
C ASN A 584 -14.42 24.38 -15.16
N MET A 585 -15.55 24.64 -14.49
CA MET A 585 -15.92 24.00 -13.23
C MET A 585 -17.19 23.17 -13.31
N VAL A 586 -17.88 23.21 -14.44
CA VAL A 586 -19.06 22.37 -14.70
C VAL A 586 -18.71 20.90 -14.57
N PHE A 587 -19.66 20.13 -14.04
CA PHE A 587 -19.53 18.69 -13.96
C PHE A 587 -19.70 18.07 -15.33
N THR A 588 -19.08 16.92 -15.57
CA THR A 588 -19.15 16.25 -16.87
C THR A 588 -19.25 14.74 -16.71
N LEU A 589 -20.11 14.14 -17.53
CA LEU A 589 -20.09 12.70 -17.82
C LEU A 589 -19.24 12.43 -19.06
N GLY A 590 -18.57 11.28 -19.05
CA GLY A 590 -17.73 10.80 -20.13
C GLY A 590 -16.23 10.76 -19.81
N GLY A 591 -15.45 10.24 -20.74
CA GLY A 591 -14.03 9.97 -20.58
C GLY A 591 -13.73 8.67 -19.83
N ALA A 592 -12.46 8.27 -19.82
CA ALA A 592 -12.04 6.97 -19.31
C ALA A 592 -12.30 6.78 -17.79
N ASP A 593 -12.30 7.83 -16.96
CA ASP A 593 -12.72 7.75 -15.55
C ASP A 593 -14.19 8.12 -15.30
N GLY A 594 -14.93 8.49 -16.35
CA GLY A 594 -16.30 8.97 -16.27
C GLY A 594 -17.31 7.92 -16.71
N PHE A 595 -18.12 8.26 -17.70
CA PHE A 595 -19.28 7.47 -18.11
C PHE A 595 -18.99 6.67 -19.39
N PRO A 596 -19.35 5.37 -19.46
CA PRO A 596 -19.12 4.55 -20.64
C PRO A 596 -19.78 5.12 -21.91
N GLY A 597 -19.05 5.10 -23.02
CA GLY A 597 -19.59 5.48 -24.33
C GLY A 597 -19.73 6.99 -24.58
N LEU A 598 -19.26 7.85 -23.68
CA LEU A 598 -19.23 9.31 -23.88
C LEU A 598 -17.79 9.84 -23.83
N HIS A 599 -17.48 10.82 -24.67
CA HIS A 599 -16.23 11.57 -24.60
C HIS A 599 -16.20 12.49 -23.38
N LEU A 600 -15.01 12.81 -22.88
CA LEU A 600 -14.84 13.74 -21.77
C LEU A 600 -15.38 15.12 -22.14
N GLY A 601 -16.35 15.61 -21.36
CA GLY A 601 -17.00 16.91 -21.59
C GLY A 601 -18.21 16.86 -22.51
N GLU A 602 -18.56 15.69 -23.07
CA GLU A 602 -19.68 15.54 -24.00
C GLU A 602 -21.04 15.83 -23.34
N ARG A 603 -21.18 15.53 -22.05
CA ARG A 603 -22.39 15.78 -21.26
C ARG A 603 -22.07 16.62 -20.04
N PRO A 604 -22.06 17.97 -20.15
CA PRO A 604 -21.82 18.87 -19.03
C PRO A 604 -23.08 19.11 -18.18
N GLY A 605 -22.92 19.71 -17.00
CA GLY A 605 -24.01 20.20 -16.16
C GLY A 605 -23.52 20.85 -14.85
N ASP A 606 -24.39 21.65 -14.24
CA ASP A 606 -24.15 22.22 -12.89
C ASP A 606 -24.36 21.20 -11.78
N ASN A 607 -25.13 20.15 -12.04
CA ASN A 607 -25.37 19.05 -11.13
C ASN A 607 -24.94 17.73 -11.77
N GLU A 608 -24.36 16.82 -10.99
CA GLU A 608 -24.07 15.45 -11.40
C GLU A 608 -24.50 14.42 -10.36
N ALA A 609 -24.91 13.25 -10.85
CA ALA A 609 -24.89 12.01 -10.09
C ALA A 609 -24.35 10.89 -10.98
N LEU A 610 -23.41 10.12 -10.46
CA LEU A 610 -22.88 8.93 -11.10
C LEU A 610 -22.68 7.83 -10.08
N VAL A 611 -23.22 6.66 -10.37
CA VAL A 611 -22.84 5.42 -9.71
C VAL A 611 -22.21 4.52 -10.75
N SER A 612 -21.02 3.99 -10.46
CA SER A 612 -20.39 3.01 -11.32
C SER A 612 -19.81 1.85 -10.53
N LEU A 613 -19.70 0.70 -11.18
CA LEU A 613 -19.09 -0.50 -10.63
C LEU A 613 -18.14 -1.03 -11.68
N THR A 614 -16.87 -1.19 -11.30
CA THR A 614 -15.90 -1.93 -12.12
C THR A 614 -15.56 -3.25 -11.48
N LEU A 615 -15.63 -4.32 -12.27
CA LEU A 615 -15.21 -5.67 -11.92
C LEU A 615 -13.91 -5.97 -12.67
N THR A 616 -12.89 -6.37 -11.93
CA THR A 616 -11.59 -6.77 -12.50
C THR A 616 -11.27 -8.21 -12.13
N ARG A 617 -10.87 -9.03 -13.12
CA ARG A 617 -10.45 -10.42 -12.90
C ARG A 617 -9.16 -10.73 -13.67
N PRO A 618 -8.22 -11.49 -13.10
CA PRO A 618 -7.06 -12.00 -13.85
C PRO A 618 -7.52 -12.81 -15.07
N LEU A 619 -6.93 -12.54 -16.24
CA LEU A 619 -7.19 -13.28 -17.47
C LEU A 619 -6.02 -14.22 -17.78
N ILE A 620 -4.87 -13.66 -18.18
CA ILE A 620 -3.64 -14.41 -18.50
C ILE A 620 -2.44 -13.56 -18.13
N GLY A 621 -1.49 -14.12 -17.36
CA GLY A 621 -0.29 -13.41 -16.94
C GLY A 621 -0.63 -12.11 -16.20
N PRO A 622 -0.02 -10.96 -16.55
CA PRO A 622 -0.32 -9.68 -15.90
C PRO A 622 -1.60 -9.01 -16.44
N ILE A 623 -2.21 -9.57 -17.49
CA ILE A 623 -3.41 -9.01 -18.15
C ILE A 623 -4.65 -9.38 -17.34
N ARG A 624 -5.47 -8.36 -17.07
CA ARG A 624 -6.73 -8.46 -16.34
C ARG A 624 -7.88 -8.03 -17.24
N LEU A 625 -8.95 -8.79 -17.20
CA LEU A 625 -10.25 -8.41 -17.76
C LEU A 625 -10.89 -7.35 -16.86
N ARG A 626 -11.50 -6.34 -17.48
CA ARG A 626 -12.24 -5.27 -16.81
C ARG A 626 -13.62 -5.16 -17.43
N ILE A 627 -14.64 -5.19 -16.59
CA ILE A 627 -16.03 -5.02 -16.98
C ILE A 627 -16.61 -3.93 -16.09
N GLY A 628 -17.20 -2.90 -16.67
CA GLY A 628 -17.76 -1.78 -15.92
C GLY A 628 -19.20 -1.49 -16.31
N GLY A 629 -20.01 -1.14 -15.34
CA GLY A 629 -21.34 -0.57 -15.53
C GLY A 629 -21.41 0.81 -14.88
N ALA A 630 -22.20 1.71 -15.46
CA ALA A 630 -22.47 3.01 -14.87
C ALA A 630 -23.91 3.44 -15.08
N TRP A 631 -24.44 4.14 -14.09
CA TRP A 631 -25.74 4.79 -14.12
C TRP A 631 -25.53 6.24 -13.67
N GLY A 632 -25.89 7.20 -14.50
CA GLY A 632 -25.51 8.58 -14.22
C GLY A 632 -26.30 9.61 -15.01
N ARG A 633 -26.18 10.86 -14.54
CA ARG A 633 -26.89 12.01 -15.08
C ARG A 633 -26.17 13.31 -14.77
N THR A 634 -26.27 14.28 -15.69
CA THR A 634 -25.98 15.69 -15.44
C THR A 634 -27.20 16.56 -15.76
N ALA A 635 -27.25 17.76 -15.21
CA ALA A 635 -28.24 18.78 -15.55
C ALA A 635 -27.67 20.18 -15.25
N PHE A 636 -28.05 21.20 -16.02
CA PHE A 636 -27.83 22.59 -15.61
C PHE A 636 -29.04 23.12 -14.83
N GLY A 637 -28.81 24.08 -13.93
CA GLY A 637 -29.86 24.73 -13.13
C GLY A 637 -30.60 25.85 -13.88
N GLU A 638 -31.63 26.43 -13.26
CA GLU A 638 -32.51 27.49 -13.85
C GLU A 638 -31.77 28.75 -14.37
N THR A 639 -30.50 28.98 -14.02
CA THR A 639 -29.72 30.15 -14.45
C THR A 639 -28.75 29.89 -15.61
N SER A 640 -28.62 28.64 -16.07
CA SER A 640 -27.52 28.25 -16.94
C SER A 640 -28.00 27.48 -18.17
N PHE A 641 -28.57 28.15 -19.18
CA PHE A 641 -28.75 27.48 -20.48
C PHE A 641 -28.44 28.37 -21.69
N LEU A 642 -27.57 27.80 -22.53
CA LEU A 642 -27.35 28.09 -23.94
C LEU A 642 -28.68 28.00 -24.70
N THR A 643 -28.94 28.93 -25.62
CA THR A 643 -30.09 28.81 -26.53
C THR A 643 -29.87 27.67 -27.55
N PRO A 644 -30.93 27.16 -28.21
CA PRO A 644 -30.84 26.04 -29.17
C PRO A 644 -29.91 26.25 -30.36
N ASN A 645 -29.39 27.47 -30.56
CA ASN A 645 -28.45 27.84 -31.63
C ASN A 645 -27.05 28.27 -31.11
N GLY A 646 -26.77 28.17 -29.81
CA GLY A 646 -25.43 28.46 -29.26
C GLY A 646 -25.11 29.91 -28.90
N ASP A 647 -26.07 30.84 -28.98
CA ASP A 647 -25.88 32.23 -28.51
C ASP A 647 -26.43 32.44 -27.08
N VAL A 648 -25.72 33.20 -26.25
CA VAL A 648 -26.15 33.68 -24.91
C VAL A 648 -26.06 35.19 -24.84
N ARG A 649 -27.14 35.90 -24.49
CA ARG A 649 -27.08 37.24 -23.85
C ARG A 649 -28.49 37.76 -23.51
N PRO A 650 -28.60 38.86 -22.75
CA PRO A 650 -27.89 39.32 -21.55
C PRO A 650 -28.88 39.32 -20.35
N ASP A 651 -28.56 39.93 -19.21
CA ASP A 651 -29.53 40.38 -18.19
C ASP A 651 -30.71 39.46 -17.75
N ARG A 652 -30.52 38.79 -16.61
CA ARG A 652 -31.52 38.52 -15.55
C ARG A 652 -33.03 38.49 -15.94
N ILE A 653 -33.60 37.31 -15.70
CA ILE A 653 -34.99 37.01 -15.28
C ILE A 653 -36.06 36.90 -16.39
N LEU A 654 -36.68 35.71 -16.47
CA LEU A 654 -38.15 35.60 -16.48
C LEU A 654 -38.61 34.56 -15.44
N PRO A 655 -39.60 34.87 -14.59
CA PRO A 655 -40.17 33.95 -13.62
C PRO A 655 -41.18 33.03 -14.31
N GLY A 656 -41.01 31.72 -14.17
CA GLY A 656 -41.86 30.75 -14.86
C GLY A 656 -41.74 29.33 -14.33
N ALA A 657 -42.10 29.15 -13.05
CA ALA A 657 -42.53 27.89 -12.42
C ALA A 657 -41.75 26.61 -12.75
N TYR A 658 -40.54 26.46 -12.19
CA TYR A 658 -40.12 25.13 -11.73
C TYR A 658 -40.18 25.09 -10.21
N THR A 659 -40.74 24.00 -9.71
CA THR A 659 -40.98 23.78 -8.29
C THR A 659 -39.63 23.71 -7.58
N ALA A 660 -39.40 24.60 -6.62
CA ALA A 660 -38.36 24.44 -5.63
C ALA A 660 -38.39 22.99 -5.11
N GLY A 661 -37.32 22.22 -5.34
CA GLY A 661 -37.21 20.85 -4.83
C GLY A 661 -36.77 19.74 -5.80
N ARG A 662 -36.52 19.99 -7.10
CA ARG A 662 -35.95 18.96 -7.99
C ARG A 662 -34.48 19.24 -8.35
N TRP A 663 -33.58 18.36 -7.88
CA TRP A 663 -32.13 18.41 -8.16
C TRP A 663 -31.77 18.12 -9.64
N PHE A 664 -32.69 17.50 -10.38
CA PHE A 664 -32.52 17.14 -11.78
C PHE A 664 -33.79 17.48 -12.58
N GLY A 665 -33.64 18.02 -13.80
CA GLY A 665 -34.75 18.37 -14.72
C GLY A 665 -35.50 17.16 -15.32
N PRO A 666 -36.21 17.31 -16.46
CA PRO A 666 -37.00 16.22 -17.06
C PRO A 666 -36.20 15.15 -17.82
N GLU A 667 -34.93 15.39 -18.16
CA GLU A 667 -34.11 14.41 -18.89
C GLU A 667 -33.97 13.06 -18.17
N GLY A 668 -33.77 11.97 -18.92
CA GLY A 668 -33.59 10.63 -18.36
C GLY A 668 -32.22 10.43 -17.72
N TRP A 669 -32.11 9.38 -16.89
CA TRP A 669 -30.79 8.85 -16.53
C TRP A 669 -30.20 8.06 -17.69
N LEU A 670 -28.88 8.06 -17.81
CA LEU A 670 -28.15 7.23 -18.77
C LEU A 670 -27.64 5.97 -18.09
N VAL A 671 -27.66 4.87 -18.84
CA VAL A 671 -27.03 3.59 -18.47
C VAL A 671 -25.95 3.24 -19.49
N GLY A 672 -24.75 2.96 -18.98
CA GLY A 672 -23.59 2.64 -19.80
C GLY A 672 -22.91 1.37 -19.33
N ALA A 673 -22.29 0.66 -20.28
CA ALA A 673 -21.46 -0.50 -20.02
C ALA A 673 -20.12 -0.36 -20.74
N ARG A 674 -19.06 -0.90 -20.16
CA ARG A 674 -17.74 -0.99 -20.80
C ARG A 674 -17.13 -2.36 -20.56
N VAL A 675 -16.30 -2.78 -21.50
CA VAL A 675 -15.47 -3.97 -21.40
C VAL A 675 -14.07 -3.67 -21.92
N GLY A 676 -13.06 -4.23 -21.28
CA GLY A 676 -11.69 -3.96 -21.67
C GLY A 676 -10.69 -4.87 -21.00
N VAL A 677 -9.42 -4.61 -21.30
CA VAL A 677 -8.27 -5.30 -20.73
C VAL A 677 -7.27 -4.30 -20.20
N GLY A 678 -6.48 -4.73 -19.23
CA GLY A 678 -5.43 -3.89 -18.68
C GLY A 678 -4.36 -4.64 -17.93
N SER A 679 -3.21 -4.01 -17.76
CA SER A 679 -2.08 -4.52 -16.96
C SER A 679 -1.50 -3.40 -16.10
N ASP A 680 -1.10 -3.71 -14.88
CA ASP A 680 -0.24 -2.82 -14.10
C ASP A 680 1.18 -2.99 -14.65
N THR A 681 1.87 -1.89 -15.01
CA THR A 681 3.19 -1.92 -15.64
C THR A 681 4.17 -0.99 -14.91
N PRO A 682 5.50 -1.12 -15.12
CA PRO A 682 6.50 -0.19 -14.56
C PRO A 682 6.30 1.29 -14.87
N ILE A 683 5.59 1.61 -15.95
CA ILE A 683 5.27 2.99 -16.34
C ILE A 683 3.84 3.39 -15.91
N GLY A 684 3.25 2.62 -15.00
CA GLY A 684 1.88 2.77 -14.51
C GLY A 684 0.86 1.88 -15.22
N PRO A 685 -0.44 1.99 -14.90
CA PRO A 685 -1.47 1.14 -15.46
C PRO A 685 -1.69 1.41 -16.95
N VAL A 686 -1.74 0.35 -17.76
CA VAL A 686 -2.16 0.40 -19.17
C VAL A 686 -3.56 -0.19 -19.28
N ARG A 687 -4.49 0.53 -19.89
CA ARG A 687 -5.92 0.16 -20.00
C ARG A 687 -6.43 0.43 -21.42
N LEU A 688 -7.10 -0.55 -22.00
CA LEU A 688 -7.85 -0.43 -23.25
C LEU A 688 -9.28 -0.89 -22.99
N GLU A 689 -10.25 0.00 -23.10
CA GLU A 689 -11.66 -0.26 -22.81
C GLU A 689 -12.54 0.24 -23.97
N TYR A 690 -13.61 -0.50 -24.25
CA TYR A 690 -14.66 -0.10 -25.19
C TYR A 690 -15.95 0.12 -24.40
N GLY A 691 -16.51 1.33 -24.51
CA GLY A 691 -17.73 1.73 -23.79
C GLY A 691 -18.90 1.99 -24.74
N VAL A 692 -20.09 1.63 -24.29
CA VAL A 692 -21.37 1.87 -24.95
C VAL A 692 -22.42 2.37 -23.96
N ASN A 693 -23.46 3.05 -24.43
CA ASN A 693 -24.60 3.45 -23.60
C ASN A 693 -25.96 3.31 -24.30
N ASP A 694 -27.02 3.48 -23.51
CA ASP A 694 -28.43 3.46 -23.92
C ASP A 694 -28.85 4.61 -24.86
N ALA A 695 -28.04 5.66 -24.95
CA ALA A 695 -28.16 6.71 -25.97
C ALA A 695 -27.47 6.34 -27.31
N GLY A 696 -26.96 5.11 -27.45
CA GLY A 696 -26.36 4.60 -28.70
C GLY A 696 -24.92 5.07 -28.97
N ARG A 697 -24.29 5.76 -28.01
CA ARG A 697 -22.92 6.29 -28.15
C ARG A 697 -21.88 5.20 -27.87
N LYS A 698 -20.73 5.29 -28.55
CA LYS A 698 -19.67 4.27 -28.55
C LYS A 698 -18.31 4.94 -28.55
N VAL A 699 -17.45 4.60 -27.58
CA VAL A 699 -16.12 5.21 -27.45
C VAL A 699 -15.09 4.15 -27.06
N VAL A 700 -13.90 4.23 -27.67
CA VAL A 700 -12.72 3.46 -27.27
C VAL A 700 -11.84 4.34 -26.39
N PHE A 701 -11.49 3.83 -25.22
CA PHE A 701 -10.61 4.46 -24.25
C PHE A 701 -9.27 3.74 -24.22
N LEU A 702 -8.17 4.47 -24.42
CA LEU A 702 -6.81 3.98 -24.20
C LEU A 702 -6.10 4.90 -23.22
N ARG A 703 -5.51 4.30 -22.18
CA ARG A 703 -4.75 5.02 -21.17
C ARG A 703 -3.46 4.30 -20.81
N VAL A 704 -2.41 5.07 -20.61
CA VAL A 704 -1.10 4.63 -20.13
C VAL A 704 -0.68 5.53 -18.97
N GLY A 705 -0.38 4.93 -17.82
CA GLY A 705 -0.05 5.65 -16.59
C GLY A 705 -1.29 6.13 -15.83
N ARG A 706 -1.08 6.81 -14.70
CA ARG A 706 -2.15 7.46 -13.95
C ARG A 706 -2.32 8.88 -14.40
N TRP A 707 -3.57 9.25 -14.65
CA TRP A 707 -3.96 10.58 -15.05
C TRP A 707 -4.67 11.32 -13.93
#